data_AF-W7UE54-F1
#
_entry.id   AF-W7UE54-F1
#
_cell.length_a   1.000
_cell.length_b   1.000
_cell.length_c   1.000
_cell.angle_alpha   90.00
_cell.angle_beta   90.00
_cell.angle_gamma   90.00
#
_symmetry.space_group_name_H-M   'P 1'
#
loop_
_entity.id
_entity.type
_entity.pdbx_description
1 polymer ?
#
loop_
_entity_poly.entity_id
_entity_poly.type
_entity_poly.pdbx_seq_one_letter_code
_entity_poly.pdbx_strand_id
1 'polypeptide(L)'
;MDNKKIIFQVTRTYMMKNRKRTLVTFLGILVMVILMTAVFIGKDTVMGYMKNVAVAYKGSWHYQVYDIGKEEAEQIKALDFIDKFEVSKPLGYAEFPESGNPDVTPYLEVKEYSENLFELMNIKVKEGRYPKNSDEVIISEIALNEGADIKLGDTIEADFFDRYIHAFTAEESDALIAEGKEANSIMLPIGFQLRPGDLLKVPDHFPYNKNNALIEMIHEPTGLSKTLTVVGIMEEPYYGLPGQGGYIALTGTDNTVNDNDKINAVLTIDQKTHKDCFGEIAKILDTSKTPEEREAAAGQSSNYFTEDDELIPVENGKIVSNDMLLAFTSNGQNDSLNFLVMFCQLFFVVLITAASLVLIYNVFSMSYQERCRYLGMLSSVGATRSQKRWSVYYEAFSLLALALPLGICIGFIVVKVGMGLLYPYFSKLFGSLLLNVVMGRSFDIPNRIVINPLNILLVVIFSTAAVFISAWIPALKISKIGPVESIRGNENSMKLKKKGYKSHLGLMLKGKAEKLMGTASVERNISSTKGIIRSITAFTALTLITAFAAGSIGDILKSMENEESLIPGKVYTDCSYVFRTTGHLDEEWYLSGREDIMTSDEVSKYVEMDVAYYDGGIPIKYYNEEYIGTARQILEKWFPNATPEQIQERLFGDDNFRNVYAHPWTDIITLNDEDFNKIADRAGISLTKYEGSETGPVLIYDSLKISTQDCAFFDDDAQKPKYDEYFLKKPLSVNEGDTIELELTEYDEEQNEEYDFTVPVKFAGYIDADAIKEYFTLNDNVTFIFISEQTRDNIILKDPEFGRNDIWKCVFFNVNTEDSQLIGKLSKIEDEFGQSALQSMEFFDLKDFSEVVTTIANIVAVCFTLMIALICLLNLYNSVMGRCLARHKEMAVLHSMGMTKKQKNKMLFIENIRLLIKSFIRSALITSGFAICLYKLINLHYERVSITIPVGGIIITLLVSITGLMAFTKICYRHENGMQIIDEIRKESI
;
A
#
# COMPACT_ATOMS: atom_id res chain seq x y z
N MET A 1 30.06 -15.82 -58.07
CA MET A 1 30.24 -15.17 -56.74
C MET A 1 28.90 -15.17 -56.03
N ASP A 2 28.86 -15.63 -54.79
CA ASP A 2 27.60 -15.75 -54.03
C ASP A 2 27.10 -14.38 -53.57
N ASN A 3 26.18 -13.80 -54.34
CA ASN A 3 25.65 -12.44 -54.14
C ASN A 3 25.06 -12.19 -52.74
N LYS A 4 24.71 -13.26 -52.00
CA LYS A 4 24.27 -13.15 -50.60
C LYS A 4 25.41 -12.73 -49.66
N LYS A 5 26.61 -13.31 -49.81
CA LYS A 5 27.79 -12.99 -48.96
C LYS A 5 28.23 -11.53 -49.10
N ILE A 6 28.13 -10.98 -50.30
CA ILE A 6 28.57 -9.61 -50.61
C ILE A 6 27.73 -8.58 -49.83
N ILE A 7 26.42 -8.74 -49.76
CA ILE A 7 25.53 -7.77 -49.10
C ILE A 7 25.75 -7.74 -47.58
N PHE A 8 26.00 -8.90 -46.97
CA PHE A 8 26.31 -8.98 -45.55
C PHE A 8 27.66 -8.32 -45.22
N GLN A 9 28.69 -8.62 -46.00
CA GLN A 9 30.01 -7.98 -45.85
C GLN A 9 29.92 -6.46 -45.99
N VAL A 10 29.20 -6.00 -47.02
CA VAL A 10 28.98 -4.58 -47.27
C VAL A 10 28.25 -3.89 -46.12
N THR A 11 27.21 -4.54 -45.58
CA THR A 11 26.42 -3.98 -44.47
C THR A 11 27.27 -3.90 -43.20
N ARG A 12 28.08 -4.92 -42.92
CA ARG A 12 29.06 -4.91 -41.82
C ARG A 12 30.09 -3.79 -41.98
N THR A 13 30.69 -3.66 -43.16
CA THR A 13 31.68 -2.60 -43.45
C THR A 13 31.06 -1.21 -43.30
N TYR A 14 29.81 -1.02 -43.72
CA TYR A 14 29.08 0.23 -43.49
C TYR A 14 28.92 0.51 -41.99
N MET A 15 28.46 -0.47 -41.20
CA MET A 15 28.26 -0.30 -39.76
C MET A 15 29.57 0.05 -39.05
N MET A 16 30.68 -0.56 -39.47
CA MET A 16 32.02 -0.28 -38.96
C MET A 16 32.57 1.08 -39.41
N LYS A 17 32.17 1.60 -40.57
CA LYS A 17 32.52 2.96 -41.01
C LYS A 17 31.73 4.02 -40.24
N ASN A 18 30.48 3.72 -39.87
CA ASN A 18 29.59 4.62 -39.14
C ASN A 18 29.43 4.25 -37.65
N ARG A 19 30.54 4.00 -36.95
CA ARG A 19 30.53 3.45 -35.57
C ARG A 19 29.67 4.22 -34.59
N LYS A 20 29.76 5.56 -34.59
CA LYS A 20 28.99 6.42 -33.68
C LYS A 20 27.49 6.15 -33.80
N ARG A 21 27.00 6.02 -35.02
CA ARG A 21 25.58 5.80 -35.30
C ARG A 21 25.14 4.37 -34.95
N THR A 22 25.93 3.39 -35.36
CA THR A 22 25.69 1.99 -35.04
C THR A 22 25.60 1.82 -33.51
N LEU A 23 26.48 2.49 -32.77
CA LEU A 23 26.49 2.51 -31.31
C LEU A 23 25.19 3.09 -30.72
N VAL A 24 24.69 4.23 -31.20
CA VAL A 24 23.43 4.77 -30.64
C VAL A 24 22.23 3.87 -30.97
N THR A 25 22.22 3.24 -32.15
CA THR A 25 21.16 2.26 -32.49
C THR A 25 21.21 1.06 -31.56
N PHE A 26 22.42 0.54 -31.33
CA PHE A 26 22.67 -0.54 -30.38
C PHE A 26 22.23 -0.15 -28.96
N LEU A 27 22.61 1.03 -28.46
CA LEU A 27 22.21 1.52 -27.14
C LEU A 27 20.68 1.67 -27.03
N GLY A 28 20.00 2.13 -28.08
CA GLY A 28 18.53 2.22 -28.09
C GLY A 28 17.87 0.85 -27.93
N ILE A 29 18.36 -0.18 -28.63
CA ILE A 29 17.87 -1.56 -28.48
C ILE A 29 18.25 -2.12 -27.11
N LEU A 30 19.48 -1.86 -26.64
CA LEU A 30 19.98 -2.33 -25.35
C LEU A 30 19.09 -1.82 -24.20
N VAL A 31 18.83 -0.52 -24.14
CA VAL A 31 18.03 0.06 -23.05
C VAL A 31 16.56 -0.38 -23.12
N MET A 32 16.01 -0.64 -24.31
CA MET A 32 14.70 -1.31 -24.43
C MET A 32 14.72 -2.69 -23.76
N VAL A 33 15.72 -3.52 -24.04
CA VAL A 33 15.83 -4.86 -23.43
C VAL A 33 15.98 -4.75 -21.91
N ILE A 34 16.78 -3.79 -21.42
CA ILE A 34 16.93 -3.52 -19.98
C ILE A 34 15.56 -3.19 -19.36
N LEU A 35 14.78 -2.27 -19.96
CA LEU A 35 13.44 -1.92 -19.50
C LEU A 35 12.49 -3.12 -19.48
N MET A 36 12.49 -3.93 -20.55
CA MET A 36 11.62 -5.08 -20.64
C MET A 36 11.97 -6.13 -19.58
N THR A 37 13.26 -6.32 -19.33
CA THR A 37 13.76 -7.17 -18.25
C THR A 37 13.31 -6.66 -16.89
N ALA A 38 13.41 -5.35 -16.64
CA ALA A 38 12.97 -4.74 -15.39
C ALA A 38 11.46 -4.92 -15.12
N VAL A 39 10.60 -4.84 -16.13
CA VAL A 39 9.15 -5.05 -15.96
C VAL A 39 8.82 -6.50 -15.60
N PHE A 40 9.32 -7.46 -16.38
CA PHE A 40 8.97 -8.87 -16.17
C PHE A 40 9.65 -9.47 -14.94
N ILE A 41 10.95 -9.20 -14.75
CA ILE A 41 11.71 -9.78 -13.64
C ILE A 41 11.51 -8.99 -12.36
N GLY A 42 11.38 -7.65 -12.46
CA GLY A 42 11.14 -6.80 -11.30
C GLY A 42 9.84 -7.14 -10.58
N LYS A 43 8.73 -7.36 -11.32
CA LYS A 43 7.45 -7.79 -10.73
C LYS A 43 7.61 -9.05 -9.88
N ASP A 44 8.14 -10.11 -10.45
CA ASP A 44 8.30 -11.40 -9.76
C ASP A 44 9.30 -11.31 -8.60
N THR A 45 10.32 -10.44 -8.73
CA THR A 45 11.27 -10.20 -7.64
C THR A 45 10.62 -9.48 -6.46
N VAL A 46 9.80 -8.46 -6.72
CA VAL A 46 9.02 -7.77 -5.67
C VAL A 46 8.00 -8.72 -5.04
N MET A 47 7.17 -9.40 -5.85
CA MET A 47 6.17 -10.34 -5.33
C MET A 47 6.81 -11.51 -4.57
N GLY A 48 7.94 -12.03 -5.05
CA GLY A 48 8.68 -13.07 -4.35
C GLY A 48 9.29 -12.59 -3.04
N TYR A 49 9.75 -11.34 -2.98
CA TYR A 49 10.18 -10.73 -1.71
C TYR A 49 9.00 -10.61 -0.74
N MET A 50 7.87 -10.05 -1.16
CA MET A 50 6.66 -9.93 -0.33
C MET A 50 6.14 -11.30 0.14
N LYS A 51 6.19 -12.32 -0.73
CA LYS A 51 5.91 -13.70 -0.35
C LYS A 51 6.85 -14.20 0.74
N ASN A 52 8.16 -13.99 0.60
CA ASN A 52 9.12 -14.42 1.61
C ASN A 52 8.93 -13.69 2.94
N VAL A 53 8.49 -12.43 2.92
CA VAL A 53 8.09 -11.71 4.12
C VAL A 53 6.88 -12.38 4.78
N ALA A 54 5.83 -12.66 4.01
CA ALA A 54 4.65 -13.35 4.53
C ALA A 54 5.00 -14.71 5.15
N VAL A 55 5.88 -15.48 4.50
CA VAL A 55 6.38 -16.77 4.99
C VAL A 55 7.23 -16.61 6.24
N ALA A 56 8.13 -15.61 6.27
CA ALA A 56 8.96 -15.35 7.44
C ALA A 56 8.15 -14.87 8.65
N TYR A 57 6.97 -14.28 8.42
CA TYR A 57 6.08 -13.79 9.45
C TYR A 57 5.09 -14.88 9.94
N LYS A 58 4.12 -15.30 9.11
CA LYS A 58 3.07 -16.27 9.50
C LYS A 58 3.37 -17.72 9.14
N GLY A 59 4.44 -17.99 8.38
CA GLY A 59 4.68 -19.30 7.80
C GLY A 59 4.09 -19.48 6.39
N SER A 60 4.27 -20.67 5.82
CA SER A 60 3.98 -20.99 4.42
C SER A 60 2.65 -21.72 4.18
N TRP A 61 1.80 -21.82 5.21
CA TRP A 61 0.45 -22.36 5.12
C TRP A 61 -0.53 -21.38 4.45
N HIS A 62 -1.58 -21.91 3.81
CA HIS A 62 -2.60 -21.12 3.10
C HIS A 62 -3.94 -21.08 3.84
N TYR A 63 -4.39 -22.22 4.36
CA TYR A 63 -5.61 -22.34 5.15
C TYR A 63 -5.34 -23.17 6.40
N GLN A 64 -5.98 -22.80 7.49
CA GLN A 64 -6.12 -23.61 8.69
C GLN A 64 -7.59 -23.93 8.85
N VAL A 65 -7.90 -25.19 9.12
CA VAL A 65 -9.25 -25.65 9.39
C VAL A 65 -9.29 -26.22 10.80
N TYR A 66 -10.10 -25.62 11.65
CA TYR A 66 -10.20 -25.95 13.06
C TYR A 66 -11.33 -26.94 13.32
N ASP A 67 -11.15 -27.77 14.34
CA ASP A 67 -12.18 -28.64 14.89
C ASP A 67 -12.85 -29.56 13.85
N ILE A 68 -12.03 -30.32 13.10
CA ILE A 68 -12.52 -31.28 12.10
C ILE A 68 -12.39 -32.72 12.57
N GLY A 69 -13.38 -33.53 12.19
CA GLY A 69 -13.36 -34.98 12.37
C GLY A 69 -12.60 -35.71 11.27
N LYS A 70 -12.43 -37.03 11.43
CA LYS A 70 -11.69 -37.87 10.47
C LYS A 70 -12.31 -37.86 9.07
N GLU A 71 -13.64 -37.91 8.95
CA GLU A 71 -14.32 -37.92 7.65
C GLU A 71 -14.11 -36.59 6.90
N GLU A 72 -14.27 -35.46 7.59
CA GLU A 72 -14.00 -34.13 7.03
C GLU A 72 -12.54 -33.99 6.61
N ALA A 73 -11.59 -34.47 7.44
CA ALA A 73 -10.17 -34.48 7.12
C ALA A 73 -9.85 -35.32 5.87
N GLU A 74 -10.45 -36.51 5.72
CA GLU A 74 -10.27 -37.34 4.52
C GLU A 74 -10.86 -36.70 3.26
N GLN A 75 -12.03 -36.03 3.37
CA GLN A 75 -12.65 -35.31 2.26
C GLN A 75 -11.82 -34.10 1.83
N ILE A 76 -11.34 -33.30 2.78
CA ILE A 76 -10.47 -32.14 2.50
C ILE A 76 -9.16 -32.61 1.88
N LYS A 77 -8.52 -33.65 2.44
CA LYS A 77 -7.27 -34.21 1.91
C LYS A 77 -7.42 -34.80 0.50
N ALA A 78 -8.62 -35.23 0.11
CA ALA A 78 -8.91 -35.78 -1.20
C ALA A 78 -9.10 -34.70 -2.29
N LEU A 79 -9.21 -33.42 -1.93
CA LEU A 79 -9.29 -32.32 -2.88
C LEU A 79 -8.00 -32.24 -3.71
N ASP A 80 -8.14 -32.14 -5.02
CA ASP A 80 -7.03 -32.23 -5.99
C ASP A 80 -6.07 -31.02 -5.95
N PHE A 81 -6.49 -29.91 -5.37
CA PHE A 81 -5.67 -28.72 -5.15
C PHE A 81 -4.91 -28.71 -3.83
N ILE A 82 -5.11 -29.68 -2.93
CA ILE A 82 -4.32 -29.76 -1.68
C ILE A 82 -2.94 -30.35 -2.00
N ASP A 83 -1.89 -29.57 -1.76
CA ASP A 83 -0.48 -29.97 -1.93
C ASP A 83 0.07 -30.65 -0.67
N LYS A 84 -0.17 -30.03 0.50
CA LYS A 84 0.15 -30.62 1.80
C LYS A 84 -1.03 -30.49 2.75
N PHE A 85 -1.22 -31.54 3.55
CA PHE A 85 -2.20 -31.61 4.61
C PHE A 85 -1.45 -32.04 5.87
N GLU A 86 -1.24 -31.09 6.78
CA GLU A 86 -0.56 -31.32 8.04
C GLU A 86 -1.55 -31.13 9.19
N VAL A 87 -1.29 -31.79 10.31
CA VAL A 87 -2.19 -31.85 11.46
C VAL A 87 -1.56 -31.17 12.66
N SER A 88 -2.38 -30.38 13.34
CA SER A 88 -2.16 -29.84 14.68
C SER A 88 -3.25 -30.37 15.61
N LYS A 89 -2.89 -30.82 16.81
CA LYS A 89 -3.85 -31.24 17.83
C LYS A 89 -3.60 -30.43 19.11
N PRO A 90 -4.57 -29.63 19.59
CA PRO A 90 -4.46 -29.02 20.91
C PRO A 90 -4.55 -30.12 21.97
N LEU A 91 -3.56 -30.21 22.88
CA LEU A 91 -3.64 -31.10 24.04
C LEU A 91 -4.28 -30.42 25.26
N GLY A 92 -4.31 -29.08 25.26
CA GLY A 92 -4.83 -28.25 26.35
C GLY A 92 -3.70 -27.60 27.13
N TYR A 93 -4.02 -27.15 28.34
CA TYR A 93 -3.08 -26.52 29.25
C TYR A 93 -2.56 -27.52 30.28
N ALA A 94 -1.33 -27.34 30.73
CA ALA A 94 -0.77 -28.05 31.87
C ALA A 94 -0.22 -27.04 32.88
N GLU A 95 -0.30 -27.36 34.17
CA GLU A 95 0.32 -26.55 35.21
C GLU A 95 1.83 -26.45 34.96
N PHE A 96 2.40 -25.26 35.16
CA PHE A 96 3.82 -25.02 34.93
C PHE A 96 4.49 -24.42 36.18
N PRO A 97 4.83 -25.26 37.18
CA PRO A 97 5.44 -24.82 38.44
C PRO A 97 6.75 -24.05 38.25
N GLU A 98 7.46 -24.31 37.15
CA GLU A 98 8.71 -23.68 36.78
C GLU A 98 8.53 -22.28 36.16
N SER A 99 7.29 -21.77 36.02
CA SER A 99 7.02 -20.44 35.49
C SER A 99 7.80 -19.35 36.23
N GLY A 100 8.48 -18.49 35.48
CA GLY A 100 9.15 -17.31 36.02
C GLY A 100 8.18 -16.19 36.40
N ASN A 101 6.94 -16.23 35.86
CA ASN A 101 5.88 -15.27 36.12
C ASN A 101 4.53 -16.00 36.39
N PRO A 102 4.38 -16.71 37.51
CA PRO A 102 3.21 -17.53 37.80
C PRO A 102 1.93 -16.72 38.02
N ASP A 103 2.04 -15.41 38.24
CA ASP A 103 0.90 -14.53 38.45
C ASP A 103 0.24 -14.06 37.14
N VAL A 104 0.91 -14.28 36.00
CA VAL A 104 0.48 -13.84 34.65
C VAL A 104 0.47 -15.01 33.65
N THR A 105 1.44 -15.92 33.74
CA THR A 105 1.64 -17.01 32.78
C THR A 105 1.94 -18.35 33.50
N PRO A 106 0.99 -18.89 34.29
CA PRO A 106 1.24 -20.09 35.12
C PRO A 106 1.23 -21.41 34.37
N TYR A 107 0.83 -21.46 33.10
CA TYR A 107 0.59 -22.72 32.39
C TYR A 107 1.59 -22.97 31.24
N LEU A 108 1.63 -24.21 30.76
CA LEU A 108 2.09 -24.55 29.41
C LEU A 108 0.88 -24.82 28.53
N GLU A 109 0.78 -24.13 27.40
CA GLU A 109 -0.16 -24.45 26.34
C GLU A 109 0.50 -25.44 25.37
N VAL A 110 0.04 -26.70 25.35
CA VAL A 110 0.71 -27.75 24.60
C VAL A 110 -0.07 -28.14 23.34
N LYS A 111 0.61 -28.13 22.18
CA LYS A 111 0.05 -28.57 20.89
C LYS A 111 0.91 -29.65 20.26
N GLU A 112 0.28 -30.69 19.71
CA GLU A 112 0.97 -31.71 18.92
C GLU A 112 1.05 -31.30 17.46
N TYR A 113 2.24 -31.32 16.88
CA TYR A 113 2.51 -30.96 15.50
C TYR A 113 3.02 -32.17 14.71
N SER A 114 2.47 -32.33 13.51
CA SER A 114 3.06 -33.19 12.47
C SER A 114 4.44 -32.69 12.04
N GLU A 115 5.30 -33.61 11.61
CA GLU A 115 6.73 -33.34 11.36
C GLU A 115 6.96 -32.15 10.41
N ASN A 116 6.15 -32.02 9.34
CA ASN A 116 6.30 -30.91 8.40
C ASN A 116 5.60 -29.63 8.87
N LEU A 117 4.74 -29.69 9.88
CA LEU A 117 3.98 -28.54 10.37
C LEU A 117 4.89 -27.50 11.02
N PHE A 118 5.97 -27.93 11.68
CA PHE A 118 6.98 -27.03 12.24
C PHE A 118 7.56 -26.09 11.16
N GLU A 119 7.84 -26.60 9.96
CA GLU A 119 8.31 -25.78 8.83
C GLU A 119 7.19 -24.89 8.28
N LEU A 120 5.98 -25.43 8.12
CA LEU A 120 4.83 -24.67 7.60
C LEU A 120 4.46 -23.49 8.50
N MET A 121 4.56 -23.64 9.82
CA MET A 121 4.29 -22.60 10.82
C MET A 121 5.53 -21.73 11.12
N ASN A 122 6.66 -21.97 10.43
CA ASN A 122 7.92 -21.24 10.63
C ASN A 122 8.43 -21.27 12.08
N ILE A 123 8.28 -22.41 12.76
CA ILE A 123 8.82 -22.65 14.09
C ILE A 123 10.33 -22.82 13.99
N LYS A 124 11.10 -22.03 14.73
CA LYS A 124 12.56 -22.11 14.74
C LYS A 124 13.08 -22.54 16.11
N VAL A 125 13.87 -23.60 16.12
CA VAL A 125 14.54 -24.07 17.33
C VAL A 125 15.84 -23.29 17.51
N LYS A 126 15.96 -22.54 18.61
CA LYS A 126 17.13 -21.75 18.99
C LYS A 126 18.21 -22.63 19.63
N GLU A 127 17.79 -23.56 20.47
CA GLU A 127 18.66 -24.53 21.14
C GLU A 127 18.03 -25.93 21.13
N GLY A 128 18.82 -26.98 20.95
CA GLY A 128 18.31 -28.36 20.89
C GLY A 128 17.81 -28.78 19.51
N ARG A 129 16.68 -29.49 19.44
CA ARG A 129 16.09 -30.03 18.19
C ARG A 129 14.57 -30.08 18.23
N TYR A 130 13.93 -30.26 17.08
CA TYR A 130 12.49 -30.54 17.01
C TYR A 130 12.13 -31.87 17.72
N PRO A 131 10.93 -31.97 18.30
CA PRO A 131 10.44 -33.20 18.89
C PRO A 131 10.11 -34.22 17.80
N LYS A 132 10.42 -35.49 18.05
CA LYS A 132 10.21 -36.59 17.09
C LYS A 132 9.00 -37.44 17.41
N ASN A 133 8.63 -37.53 18.68
CA ASN A 133 7.52 -38.32 19.19
C ASN A 133 6.73 -37.47 20.19
N SER A 134 5.58 -37.97 20.63
CA SER A 134 4.66 -37.21 21.48
C SER A 134 5.07 -37.00 22.94
N ASP A 135 6.15 -37.65 23.38
CA ASP A 135 6.74 -37.51 24.72
C ASP A 135 7.88 -36.48 24.76
N GLU A 136 8.19 -35.85 23.63
CA GLU A 136 9.25 -34.84 23.52
C GLU A 136 8.61 -33.47 23.29
N VAL A 137 9.09 -32.42 23.95
CA VAL A 137 8.53 -31.08 23.83
C VAL A 137 9.61 -30.04 23.55
N ILE A 138 9.25 -29.02 22.76
CA ILE A 138 9.99 -27.77 22.66
C ILE A 138 9.19 -26.66 23.31
N ILE A 139 9.85 -25.79 24.07
CA ILE A 139 9.21 -24.72 24.84
C ILE A 139 9.68 -23.37 24.30
N SER A 140 8.80 -22.38 24.31
CA SER A 140 9.16 -21.02 23.89
C SER A 140 10.24 -20.39 24.78
N GLU A 141 11.14 -19.61 24.16
CA GLU A 141 12.17 -18.84 24.84
C GLU A 141 11.62 -17.78 25.82
N ILE A 142 10.36 -17.35 25.68
CA ILE A 142 9.75 -16.37 26.61
C ILE A 142 9.73 -16.93 28.03
N ALA A 143 9.45 -18.22 28.22
CA ALA A 143 9.48 -18.85 29.54
C ALA A 143 10.82 -18.64 30.24
N LEU A 144 11.93 -18.78 29.50
CA LEU A 144 13.28 -18.56 30.05
C LEU A 144 13.58 -17.08 30.26
N ASN A 145 13.11 -16.20 29.36
CA ASN A 145 13.31 -14.76 29.48
C ASN A 145 12.59 -14.19 30.71
N GLU A 146 11.43 -14.76 31.07
CA GLU A 146 10.67 -14.42 32.28
C GLU A 146 11.19 -15.11 33.55
N GLY A 147 12.20 -15.98 33.44
CA GLY A 147 12.93 -16.54 34.58
C GLY A 147 12.66 -18.01 34.91
N ALA A 148 12.02 -18.79 34.03
CA ALA A 148 11.83 -20.22 34.25
C ALA A 148 13.14 -21.00 34.29
N ASP A 149 13.35 -21.86 35.31
CA ASP A 149 14.56 -22.71 35.45
C ASP A 149 14.36 -24.05 34.72
N ILE A 150 14.44 -24.03 33.39
CA ILE A 150 14.33 -25.23 32.54
C ILE A 150 15.56 -25.44 31.66
N LYS A 151 16.01 -26.70 31.58
CA LYS A 151 17.15 -27.14 30.77
C LYS A 151 16.76 -28.27 29.83
N LEU A 152 17.55 -28.41 28.76
CA LEU A 152 17.40 -29.53 27.84
C LEU A 152 17.61 -30.86 28.57
N GLY A 153 16.66 -31.77 28.41
CA GLY A 153 16.63 -33.08 29.07
C GLY A 153 15.79 -33.13 30.34
N ASP A 154 15.29 -31.99 30.83
CA ASP A 154 14.35 -31.95 31.95
C ASP A 154 13.01 -32.57 31.55
N THR A 155 12.28 -33.10 32.52
CA THR A 155 10.99 -33.77 32.33
C THR A 155 9.89 -33.02 33.05
N ILE A 156 8.79 -32.76 32.35
CA ILE A 156 7.60 -32.06 32.85
C ILE A 156 6.46 -33.06 32.89
N GLU A 157 5.85 -33.24 34.07
CA GLU A 157 4.61 -34.02 34.18
C GLU A 157 3.44 -33.10 33.81
N ALA A 158 2.80 -33.40 32.68
CA ALA A 158 1.72 -32.60 32.12
C ALA A 158 0.38 -33.33 32.27
N ASP A 159 -0.39 -32.95 33.28
CA ASP A 159 -1.80 -33.31 33.42
C ASP A 159 -2.64 -32.24 32.69
N PHE A 160 -3.23 -32.61 31.56
CA PHE A 160 -3.86 -31.64 30.68
C PHE A 160 -5.29 -31.29 31.10
N PHE A 161 -5.61 -30.00 31.08
CA PHE A 161 -6.94 -29.48 31.35
C PHE A 161 -7.37 -28.44 30.31
N ASP A 162 -8.67 -28.34 30.12
CA ASP A 162 -9.31 -27.21 29.46
C ASP A 162 -9.62 -26.12 30.48
N ARG A 163 -9.51 -24.87 30.06
CA ARG A 163 -9.81 -23.71 30.90
C ARG A 163 -11.25 -23.27 30.66
N TYR A 164 -12.00 -23.15 31.74
CA TYR A 164 -13.34 -22.58 31.77
C TYR A 164 -13.37 -21.39 32.72
N ILE A 165 -14.28 -20.47 32.47
CA ILE A 165 -14.58 -19.38 33.37
C ILE A 165 -16.03 -19.53 33.84
N HIS A 166 -16.21 -19.58 35.15
CA HIS A 166 -17.51 -19.57 35.81
C HIS A 166 -17.78 -18.18 36.37
N ALA A 167 -18.90 -17.59 35.99
CA ALA A 167 -19.40 -16.35 36.57
C ALA A 167 -20.24 -16.70 37.81
N PHE A 168 -19.89 -16.18 38.99
CA PHE A 168 -20.64 -16.48 40.20
C PHE A 168 -22.04 -15.86 40.17
N THR A 169 -23.03 -16.63 40.62
CA THR A 169 -24.37 -16.08 40.91
C THR A 169 -24.38 -15.29 42.22
N ALA A 170 -25.39 -14.46 42.43
CA ALA A 170 -25.59 -13.71 43.67
C ALA A 170 -25.74 -14.61 44.92
N GLU A 171 -26.02 -15.90 44.77
CA GLU A 171 -26.08 -16.87 45.88
C GLU A 171 -24.72 -17.54 46.18
N GLU A 172 -23.75 -17.45 45.27
CA GLU A 172 -22.47 -18.16 45.31
C GLU A 172 -21.30 -17.29 45.82
N SER A 173 -21.42 -15.96 45.80
CA SER A 173 -20.38 -15.03 46.24
C SER A 173 -20.81 -14.22 47.47
N ASP A 174 -20.12 -14.43 48.60
CA ASP A 174 -20.34 -13.69 49.86
C ASP A 174 -20.18 -12.15 49.68
N ALA A 175 -19.41 -11.71 48.69
CA ALA A 175 -19.23 -10.30 48.35
C ALA A 175 -20.46 -9.71 47.63
N LEU A 176 -21.04 -10.44 46.68
CA LEU A 176 -22.27 -10.04 45.99
C LEU A 176 -23.49 -10.03 46.94
N ILE A 177 -23.53 -10.98 47.89
CA ILE A 177 -24.55 -11.04 48.95
C ILE A 177 -24.48 -9.84 49.89
N ALA A 178 -23.27 -9.35 50.20
CA ALA A 178 -23.05 -8.23 51.11
C ALA A 178 -23.41 -6.87 50.51
N GLU A 179 -23.33 -6.73 49.18
CA GLU A 179 -23.58 -5.48 48.46
C GLU A 179 -25.01 -5.34 47.91
N GLY A 180 -25.77 -6.43 47.83
CA GLY A 180 -27.17 -6.40 47.40
C GLY A 180 -27.38 -6.01 45.92
N LYS A 181 -26.33 -6.14 45.09
CA LYS A 181 -26.35 -5.89 43.64
C LYS A 181 -26.50 -7.22 42.89
N GLU A 182 -27.50 -7.31 42.00
CA GLU A 182 -27.57 -8.35 40.95
C GLU A 182 -26.87 -7.78 39.72
N ALA A 183 -25.63 -8.21 39.42
CA ALA A 183 -24.97 -7.80 38.17
C ALA A 183 -25.63 -8.56 37.00
N ASN A 184 -26.19 -7.86 36.00
CA ASN A 184 -26.88 -8.54 34.89
C ASN A 184 -25.92 -9.27 33.93
N SER A 185 -24.64 -8.87 33.88
CA SER A 185 -23.53 -9.63 33.27
C SER A 185 -22.17 -9.06 33.72
N ILE A 186 -21.09 -9.78 33.42
CA ILE A 186 -19.70 -9.51 33.77
C ILE A 186 -18.92 -9.38 32.46
N MET A 187 -18.32 -8.23 32.21
CA MET A 187 -17.43 -8.03 31.06
C MET A 187 -16.00 -8.51 31.40
N LEU A 188 -15.39 -9.23 30.47
CA LEU A 188 -14.07 -9.83 30.58
C LEU A 188 -13.09 -9.22 29.55
N PRO A 189 -11.77 -9.37 29.77
CA PRO A 189 -10.76 -9.01 28.78
C PRO A 189 -11.07 -9.61 27.40
N ILE A 190 -10.74 -8.88 26.33
CA ILE A 190 -10.98 -9.28 24.92
C ILE A 190 -12.49 -9.29 24.56
N GLY A 191 -13.36 -8.63 25.34
CA GLY A 191 -14.75 -8.35 24.95
C GLY A 191 -15.71 -9.52 25.13
N PHE A 192 -15.42 -10.43 26.06
CA PHE A 192 -16.34 -11.50 26.46
C PHE A 192 -17.33 -10.98 27.51
N GLN A 193 -18.61 -11.30 27.40
CA GLN A 193 -19.65 -10.91 28.36
C GLN A 193 -20.28 -12.19 28.93
N LEU A 194 -20.31 -12.33 30.26
CA LEU A 194 -20.83 -13.52 30.96
C LEU A 194 -21.99 -13.15 31.87
N ARG A 195 -23.09 -13.90 31.87
CA ARG A 195 -24.14 -13.74 32.89
C ARG A 195 -23.77 -14.48 34.17
N PRO A 196 -24.26 -14.04 35.35
CA PRO A 196 -24.10 -14.81 36.57
C PRO A 196 -24.64 -16.24 36.41
N GLY A 197 -23.80 -17.24 36.70
CA GLY A 197 -24.09 -18.66 36.52
C GLY A 197 -23.57 -19.27 35.20
N ASP A 198 -23.06 -18.45 34.27
CA ASP A 198 -22.49 -18.96 33.02
C ASP A 198 -21.17 -19.69 33.24
N LEU A 199 -21.01 -20.83 32.56
CA LEU A 199 -19.77 -21.57 32.46
C LEU A 199 -19.30 -21.59 31.00
N LEU A 200 -18.24 -20.84 30.69
CA LEU A 200 -17.75 -20.69 29.33
C LEU A 200 -16.34 -21.26 29.17
N LYS A 201 -16.10 -22.05 28.12
CA LYS A 201 -14.74 -22.45 27.72
C LYS A 201 -14.01 -21.23 27.17
N VAL A 202 -12.86 -20.88 27.75
CA VAL A 202 -12.10 -19.72 27.27
C VAL A 202 -11.23 -20.10 26.07
N PRO A 203 -11.06 -19.21 25.06
CA PRO A 203 -10.18 -19.47 23.93
C PRO A 203 -8.71 -19.63 24.34
N ASP A 204 -7.92 -20.31 23.48
CA ASP A 204 -6.46 -20.53 23.64
C ASP A 204 -5.65 -19.25 23.96
N HIS A 205 -6.09 -18.09 23.48
CA HIS A 205 -5.39 -16.81 23.64
C HIS A 205 -5.94 -15.96 24.81
N PHE A 206 -6.88 -16.52 25.59
CA PHE A 206 -7.44 -15.81 26.73
C PHE A 206 -6.37 -15.64 27.83
N PRO A 207 -6.18 -14.42 28.36
CA PRO A 207 -5.16 -14.15 29.36
C PRO A 207 -5.42 -14.95 30.64
N TYR A 208 -4.40 -15.13 31.45
CA TYR A 208 -4.62 -15.63 32.80
C TYR A 208 -5.40 -14.57 33.59
N ASN A 209 -6.53 -14.97 34.16
CA ASN A 209 -7.31 -14.10 35.04
C ASN A 209 -7.38 -14.74 36.42
N LYS A 210 -6.93 -14.03 37.44
CA LYS A 210 -6.99 -14.54 38.81
C LYS A 210 -8.43 -14.61 39.28
N ASN A 211 -8.77 -15.69 40.00
CA ASN A 211 -10.06 -15.80 40.67
C ASN A 211 -10.30 -14.58 41.54
N ASN A 212 -11.49 -14.00 41.44
CA ASN A 212 -11.88 -12.82 42.19
C ASN A 212 -13.29 -13.00 42.74
N ALA A 213 -13.91 -11.91 43.22
CA ALA A 213 -15.24 -11.95 43.83
C ALA A 213 -16.39 -12.26 42.84
N LEU A 214 -16.13 -12.20 41.52
CA LEU A 214 -17.12 -12.27 40.45
C LEU A 214 -16.95 -13.50 39.54
N ILE A 215 -15.72 -13.99 39.38
CA ILE A 215 -15.39 -15.08 38.47
C ILE A 215 -14.40 -16.09 39.08
N GLU A 216 -14.55 -17.33 38.67
CA GLU A 216 -13.62 -18.43 38.97
C GLU A 216 -13.15 -19.10 37.68
N MET A 217 -11.85 -19.26 37.52
CA MET A 217 -11.31 -20.15 36.50
C MET A 217 -11.40 -21.60 36.98
N ILE A 218 -12.11 -22.40 36.19
CA ILE A 218 -12.28 -23.83 36.42
C ILE A 218 -11.37 -24.59 35.45
N HIS A 219 -10.59 -25.52 35.98
CA HIS A 219 -9.80 -26.45 35.19
C HIS A 219 -10.58 -27.75 35.02
N GLU A 220 -11.05 -28.03 33.82
CA GLU A 220 -11.70 -29.31 33.52
C GLU A 220 -10.64 -30.30 32.99
N PRO A 221 -10.33 -31.40 33.71
CA PRO A 221 -9.31 -32.34 33.27
C PRO A 221 -9.74 -33.02 31.97
N THR A 222 -8.86 -33.00 30.96
CA THR A 222 -9.07 -33.72 29.70
C THR A 222 -8.98 -35.25 29.89
N GLY A 223 -8.44 -35.70 31.02
CA GLY A 223 -8.13 -37.10 31.30
C GLY A 223 -6.84 -37.61 30.64
N LEU A 224 -6.10 -36.74 29.94
CA LEU A 224 -4.80 -37.02 29.36
C LEU A 224 -3.67 -36.58 30.31
N SER A 225 -2.71 -37.47 30.53
CA SER A 225 -1.50 -37.19 31.31
C SER A 225 -0.29 -37.71 30.54
N LYS A 226 0.77 -36.90 30.42
CA LYS A 226 2.03 -37.27 29.75
C LYS A 226 3.23 -36.73 30.50
N THR A 227 4.33 -37.48 30.47
CA THR A 227 5.65 -37.00 30.88
C THR A 227 6.40 -36.49 29.65
N LEU A 228 6.59 -35.18 29.57
CA LEU A 228 7.22 -34.52 28.42
C LEU A 228 8.70 -34.24 28.70
N THR A 229 9.60 -34.70 27.83
CA THR A 229 11.03 -34.38 27.90
C THR A 229 11.36 -33.14 27.06
N VAL A 230 11.97 -32.13 27.66
CA VAL A 230 12.36 -30.90 26.96
C VAL A 230 13.55 -31.19 26.04
N VAL A 231 13.32 -31.18 24.72
CA VAL A 231 14.35 -31.50 23.70
C VAL A 231 14.85 -30.26 22.94
N GLY A 232 14.21 -29.12 23.12
CA GLY A 232 14.62 -27.87 22.50
C GLY A 232 13.93 -26.65 23.09
N ILE A 233 14.56 -25.49 22.90
CA ILE A 233 13.99 -24.17 23.15
C ILE A 233 13.76 -23.52 21.80
N MET A 234 12.52 -23.10 21.54
CA MET A 234 12.15 -22.43 20.30
C MET A 234 12.08 -20.92 20.45
N GLU A 235 12.32 -20.23 19.35
CA GLU A 235 11.87 -18.84 19.21
C GLU A 235 10.34 -18.80 19.39
N GLU A 236 9.82 -17.82 20.13
CA GLU A 236 8.38 -17.53 20.23
C GLU A 236 7.71 -17.54 18.85
N PRO A 237 6.67 -18.37 18.62
CA PRO A 237 5.94 -18.37 17.36
C PRO A 237 5.14 -17.09 17.14
N TYR A 238 4.79 -16.78 15.88
CA TYR A 238 4.06 -15.53 15.54
C TYR A 238 2.68 -15.41 16.18
N TYR A 239 2.08 -16.54 16.59
CA TYR A 239 0.75 -16.61 17.19
C TYR A 239 0.79 -16.63 18.72
N GLY A 240 1.98 -16.63 19.32
CA GLY A 240 2.11 -16.35 20.74
C GLY A 240 1.89 -14.87 21.02
N LEU A 241 1.05 -14.56 21.99
CA LEU A 241 0.82 -13.19 22.44
C LEU A 241 1.36 -13.03 23.86
N PRO A 242 2.00 -11.88 24.18
CA PRO A 242 2.34 -11.56 25.56
C PRO A 242 1.09 -11.59 26.45
N GLY A 243 1.20 -12.17 27.65
CA GLY A 243 0.10 -12.23 28.62
C GLY A 243 -0.96 -13.31 28.37
N GLN A 244 -0.76 -14.21 27.40
CA GLN A 244 -1.56 -15.45 27.31
C GLN A 244 -1.36 -16.28 28.58
N GLY A 245 -2.41 -16.99 29.03
CA GLY A 245 -2.34 -17.71 30.31
C GLY A 245 -1.32 -18.86 30.37
N GLY A 246 -0.68 -19.23 29.27
CA GLY A 246 0.40 -20.21 29.27
C GLY A 246 1.48 -19.97 28.21
N TYR A 247 2.70 -20.44 28.48
CA TYR A 247 3.77 -20.46 27.49
C TYR A 247 3.53 -21.54 26.44
N ILE A 248 3.79 -21.21 25.18
CA ILE A 248 3.59 -22.16 24.09
C ILE A 248 4.65 -23.26 24.16
N ALA A 249 4.18 -24.50 24.11
CA ALA A 249 4.99 -25.69 24.02
C ALA A 249 4.48 -26.61 22.89
N LEU A 250 5.39 -27.16 22.09
CA LEU A 250 5.04 -27.98 20.94
C LEU A 250 5.65 -29.38 21.06
N THR A 251 4.84 -30.41 20.87
CA THR A 251 5.25 -31.81 20.85
C THR A 251 5.09 -32.42 19.45
N GLY A 252 5.74 -33.55 19.19
CA GLY A 252 5.58 -34.28 17.92
C GLY A 252 4.33 -35.17 17.94
N THR A 253 3.62 -35.29 16.83
CA THR A 253 2.52 -36.27 16.72
C THR A 253 2.98 -37.53 15.98
N ASP A 254 2.38 -38.68 16.33
CA ASP A 254 2.60 -39.95 15.62
C ASP A 254 1.77 -40.04 14.31
N ASN A 255 1.14 -38.94 13.89
CA ASN A 255 0.29 -38.79 12.70
C ASN A 255 -0.96 -39.70 12.67
N THR A 256 -1.38 -40.27 13.80
CA THR A 256 -2.57 -41.11 13.90
C THR A 256 -3.79 -40.28 14.32
N VAL A 257 -4.72 -40.06 13.39
CA VAL A 257 -6.03 -39.48 13.68
C VAL A 257 -6.97 -40.62 14.10
N ASN A 258 -7.34 -40.66 15.39
CA ASN A 258 -8.33 -41.62 15.88
C ASN A 258 -9.75 -41.19 15.48
N ASP A 259 -10.69 -42.13 15.40
CA ASP A 259 -12.07 -41.86 14.94
C ASP A 259 -12.82 -40.83 15.81
N ASN A 260 -12.41 -40.65 17.08
CA ASN A 260 -13.04 -39.72 18.02
C ASN A 260 -12.23 -38.42 18.26
N ASP A 261 -11.06 -38.25 17.62
CA ASP A 261 -10.23 -37.07 17.82
C ASP A 261 -10.69 -35.93 16.90
N LYS A 262 -10.91 -34.74 17.49
CA LYS A 262 -11.01 -33.48 16.76
C LYS A 262 -9.61 -32.93 16.51
N ILE A 263 -9.32 -32.53 15.27
CA ILE A 263 -7.99 -32.05 14.86
C ILE A 263 -8.10 -30.69 14.16
N ASN A 264 -6.98 -29.97 14.10
CA ASN A 264 -6.81 -28.81 13.27
C ASN A 264 -5.95 -29.19 12.05
N ALA A 265 -6.45 -28.94 10.85
CA ALA A 265 -5.71 -29.16 9.61
C ALA A 265 -5.04 -27.87 9.14
N VAL A 266 -3.77 -27.96 8.77
CA VAL A 266 -3.00 -26.88 8.18
C VAL A 266 -2.64 -27.26 6.75
N LEU A 267 -3.09 -26.45 5.81
CA LEU A 267 -3.15 -26.80 4.40
C LEU A 267 -2.23 -25.92 3.57
N THR A 268 -1.53 -26.55 2.61
CA THR A 268 -0.99 -25.83 1.45
C THR A 268 -1.71 -26.25 0.19
N ILE A 269 -1.92 -25.30 -0.72
CA ILE A 269 -2.63 -25.54 -1.97
C ILE A 269 -1.71 -25.42 -3.19
N ASP A 270 -1.92 -26.25 -4.22
CA ASP A 270 -1.39 -26.01 -5.56
C ASP A 270 -2.24 -24.94 -6.25
N GLN A 271 -1.73 -23.72 -6.22
CA GLN A 271 -2.44 -22.52 -6.64
C GLN A 271 -2.62 -22.39 -8.16
N LYS A 272 -2.08 -23.30 -8.97
CA LYS A 272 -2.15 -23.18 -10.44
C LYS A 272 -3.43 -23.76 -11.03
N THR A 273 -4.17 -24.57 -10.28
CA THR A 273 -5.21 -25.45 -10.81
C THR A 273 -6.63 -24.99 -10.46
N HIS A 274 -6.82 -24.22 -9.38
CA HIS A 274 -8.15 -23.93 -8.84
C HIS A 274 -8.35 -22.49 -8.35
N LYS A 275 -9.54 -21.94 -8.60
CA LYS A 275 -9.91 -20.53 -8.34
C LYS A 275 -10.66 -20.30 -7.03
N ASP A 276 -11.44 -21.27 -6.55
CA ASP A 276 -12.30 -21.13 -5.36
C ASP A 276 -11.99 -22.22 -4.32
N CYS A 277 -10.74 -22.21 -3.83
CA CYS A 277 -10.28 -23.20 -2.85
C CYS A 277 -11.03 -23.07 -1.52
N PHE A 278 -11.30 -21.83 -1.08
CA PHE A 278 -12.03 -21.56 0.16
C PHE A 278 -13.46 -22.08 0.07
N GLY A 279 -14.20 -21.79 -1.00
CA GLY A 279 -15.59 -22.24 -1.16
C GLY A 279 -15.74 -23.75 -1.24
N GLU A 280 -14.76 -24.48 -1.78
CA GLU A 280 -14.79 -25.95 -1.79
C GLU A 280 -14.51 -26.56 -0.41
N ILE A 281 -13.54 -26.03 0.34
CA ILE A 281 -13.30 -26.45 1.72
C ILE A 281 -14.53 -26.10 2.59
N ALA A 282 -15.09 -24.90 2.42
CA ALA A 282 -16.27 -24.46 3.14
C ALA A 282 -17.48 -25.37 2.88
N LYS A 283 -17.71 -25.82 1.64
CA LYS A 283 -18.80 -26.75 1.32
C LYS A 283 -18.71 -28.06 2.09
N ILE A 284 -17.50 -28.60 2.27
CA ILE A 284 -17.29 -29.84 3.04
C ILE A 284 -17.68 -29.61 4.51
N LEU A 285 -17.31 -28.46 5.07
CA LEU A 285 -17.63 -28.08 6.44
C LEU A 285 -19.08 -27.61 6.64
N ASP A 286 -19.77 -27.19 5.58
CA ASP A 286 -21.16 -26.71 5.62
C ASP A 286 -22.17 -27.85 5.34
N THR A 287 -21.70 -28.97 4.78
CA THR A 287 -22.48 -30.22 4.67
C THR A 287 -22.67 -30.95 5.99
N SER A 288 -21.96 -30.59 7.06
CA SER A 288 -22.15 -31.16 8.40
C SER A 288 -23.18 -30.40 9.26
N LYS A 289 -23.68 -29.24 8.81
CA LYS A 289 -24.72 -28.47 9.51
C LYS A 289 -26.14 -28.94 9.17
N THR A 290 -26.94 -29.18 10.20
CA THR A 290 -28.40 -29.37 10.13
C THR A 290 -29.09 -28.08 9.64
N PRO A 291 -30.32 -28.16 9.08
CA PRO A 291 -31.06 -26.96 8.65
C PRO A 291 -31.23 -25.90 9.76
N GLU A 292 -31.32 -26.32 11.03
CA GLU A 292 -31.44 -25.43 12.20
C GLU A 292 -30.10 -24.70 12.49
N GLU A 293 -28.95 -25.37 12.39
CA GLU A 293 -27.62 -24.75 12.50
C GLU A 293 -27.28 -23.79 11.35
N ARG A 294 -27.96 -23.93 10.21
CA ARG A 294 -27.87 -22.99 9.09
C ARG A 294 -28.68 -21.72 9.33
N GLU A 295 -29.79 -21.80 10.05
CA GLU A 295 -30.60 -20.65 10.46
C GLU A 295 -29.90 -19.86 11.57
N ALA A 296 -29.28 -20.53 12.54
CA ALA A 296 -28.48 -19.90 13.59
C ALA A 296 -27.21 -19.20 13.05
N ALA A 297 -26.51 -19.81 12.10
CA ALA A 297 -25.26 -19.25 11.54
C ALA A 297 -25.49 -18.14 10.50
N ALA A 298 -26.69 -18.02 9.94
CA ALA A 298 -27.01 -16.99 8.94
C ALA A 298 -27.35 -15.62 9.57
N GLY A 299 -27.63 -15.59 10.88
CA GLY A 299 -28.09 -14.38 11.57
C GLY A 299 -27.05 -13.62 12.40
N GLN A 300 -25.82 -14.11 12.58
CA GLN A 300 -24.97 -13.59 13.67
C GLN A 300 -23.47 -13.52 13.32
N SER A 301 -22.99 -12.29 13.10
CA SER A 301 -21.56 -11.92 13.20
C SER A 301 -21.40 -10.74 14.16
N SER A 302 -21.89 -10.91 15.38
CA SER A 302 -21.56 -10.13 16.58
C SER A 302 -22.03 -10.94 17.79
N ASN A 303 -21.29 -10.89 18.89
CA ASN A 303 -21.67 -11.53 20.14
C ASN A 303 -22.93 -10.85 20.68
N TYR A 304 -24.11 -11.47 20.51
CA TYR A 304 -25.34 -11.09 21.23
C TYR A 304 -26.20 -12.32 21.56
N PHE A 305 -26.84 -12.26 22.72
CA PHE A 305 -27.83 -13.21 23.21
C PHE A 305 -29.03 -13.32 22.24
N THR A 306 -29.47 -14.54 21.96
CA THR A 306 -30.78 -14.80 21.30
C THR A 306 -31.93 -14.73 22.30
N GLU A 307 -33.17 -14.54 21.82
CA GLU A 307 -34.41 -14.53 22.63
C GLU A 307 -34.64 -15.82 23.46
N ASP A 308 -33.89 -16.90 23.22
CA ASP A 308 -33.99 -18.20 23.91
C ASP A 308 -32.82 -18.52 24.89
N ASP A 309 -32.07 -17.52 25.37
CA ASP A 309 -31.16 -17.67 26.54
C ASP A 309 -30.02 -18.73 26.44
N GLU A 310 -29.49 -19.04 25.25
CA GLU A 310 -28.24 -19.81 25.10
C GLU A 310 -27.10 -18.94 24.51
N LEU A 311 -25.96 -18.92 25.19
CA LEU A 311 -24.73 -18.23 24.76
C LEU A 311 -24.00 -19.13 23.74
N ILE A 312 -24.00 -18.76 22.46
CA ILE A 312 -23.15 -19.42 21.45
C ILE A 312 -21.86 -18.60 21.35
N PRO A 313 -20.70 -19.10 21.82
CA PRO A 313 -19.43 -18.46 21.51
C PRO A 313 -19.27 -18.46 19.99
N VAL A 314 -19.20 -17.28 19.38
CA VAL A 314 -18.84 -17.15 17.97
C VAL A 314 -17.35 -17.46 17.88
N GLU A 315 -16.99 -18.75 17.94
CA GLU A 315 -15.72 -19.21 17.42
C GLU A 315 -15.70 -18.82 15.95
N ASN A 316 -14.77 -17.92 15.63
CA ASN A 316 -14.27 -17.62 14.30
C ASN A 316 -14.48 -18.81 13.37
N GLY A 317 -15.12 -18.58 12.22
CA GLY A 317 -15.48 -19.67 11.30
C GLY A 317 -14.36 -20.70 11.17
N LYS A 318 -14.73 -21.99 11.14
CA LYS A 318 -13.79 -23.15 11.16
C LYS A 318 -12.62 -23.06 10.16
N ILE A 319 -12.60 -22.12 9.22
CA ILE A 319 -11.52 -21.90 8.27
C ILE A 319 -10.88 -20.53 8.50
N VAL A 320 -9.57 -20.49 8.72
CA VAL A 320 -8.75 -19.28 8.74
C VAL A 320 -7.81 -19.29 7.53
N SER A 321 -7.70 -18.15 6.84
CA SER A 321 -6.81 -17.97 5.70
C SER A 321 -5.55 -17.18 6.06
N ASN A 322 -4.43 -17.55 5.45
CA ASN A 322 -3.21 -16.72 5.49
C ASN A 322 -3.30 -15.64 4.41
N ASP A 323 -4.09 -14.60 4.66
CA ASP A 323 -4.41 -13.57 3.67
C ASP A 323 -3.16 -12.83 3.17
N MET A 324 -2.16 -12.65 4.01
CA MET A 324 -0.89 -12.03 3.63
C MET A 324 -0.15 -12.88 2.59
N LEU A 325 -0.04 -14.19 2.80
CA LEU A 325 0.57 -15.08 1.83
C LEU A 325 -0.30 -15.20 0.58
N LEU A 326 -1.61 -15.32 0.74
CA LEU A 326 -2.58 -15.42 -0.35
C LEU A 326 -2.59 -14.18 -1.25
N ALA A 327 -2.44 -12.98 -0.68
CA ALA A 327 -2.37 -11.72 -1.43
C ALA A 327 -1.15 -11.61 -2.35
N PHE A 328 -0.01 -12.18 -1.96
CA PHE A 328 1.23 -12.22 -2.78
C PHE A 328 1.38 -13.49 -3.60
N THR A 329 0.35 -14.33 -3.56
CA THR A 329 0.25 -15.53 -4.36
C THR A 329 -0.99 -15.47 -5.26
N SER A 330 -1.11 -16.35 -6.24
CA SER A 330 -2.05 -16.15 -7.36
C SER A 330 -3.55 -16.26 -7.02
N ASN A 331 -3.90 -16.51 -5.75
CA ASN A 331 -5.24 -16.90 -5.30
C ASN A 331 -5.76 -16.11 -4.08
N GLY A 332 -5.24 -14.92 -3.77
CA GLY A 332 -5.87 -14.03 -2.78
C GLY A 332 -7.35 -13.81 -3.09
N GLN A 333 -8.23 -13.88 -2.09
CA GLN A 333 -9.67 -13.58 -2.24
C GLN A 333 -9.90 -12.18 -2.84
N ASN A 334 -8.92 -11.28 -2.69
CA ASN A 334 -8.92 -9.94 -3.29
C ASN A 334 -8.49 -9.96 -4.78
N ASP A 335 -9.44 -10.25 -5.67
CA ASP A 335 -9.32 -10.12 -7.13
C ASP A 335 -8.74 -8.75 -7.57
N SER A 336 -8.98 -7.70 -6.78
CA SER A 336 -8.54 -6.32 -7.05
C SER A 336 -7.02 -6.12 -7.09
N LEU A 337 -6.25 -6.75 -6.19
CA LEU A 337 -4.79 -6.58 -6.11
C LEU A 337 -4.10 -7.32 -7.26
N ASN A 338 -4.51 -8.57 -7.50
CA ASN A 338 -4.03 -9.36 -8.63
C ASN A 338 -4.37 -8.69 -9.97
N PHE A 339 -5.57 -8.13 -10.10
CA PHE A 339 -5.96 -7.31 -11.24
C PHE A 339 -5.06 -6.07 -11.39
N LEU A 340 -4.81 -5.32 -10.31
CA LEU A 340 -3.97 -4.12 -10.33
C LEU A 340 -2.55 -4.42 -10.79
N VAL A 341 -1.92 -5.46 -10.23
CA VAL A 341 -0.55 -5.87 -10.59
C VAL A 341 -0.48 -6.34 -12.04
N MET A 342 -1.44 -7.15 -12.49
CA MET A 342 -1.51 -7.62 -13.88
C MET A 342 -1.77 -6.45 -14.86
N PHE A 343 -2.66 -5.53 -14.50
CA PHE A 343 -2.97 -4.33 -15.27
C PHE A 343 -1.72 -3.45 -15.41
N CYS A 344 -1.03 -3.16 -14.31
CA CYS A 344 0.21 -2.39 -14.31
C CYS A 344 1.28 -3.04 -15.19
N GLN A 345 1.48 -4.37 -15.07
CA GLN A 345 2.42 -5.10 -15.90
C GLN A 345 2.07 -4.99 -17.39
N LEU A 346 0.82 -5.28 -17.77
CA LEU A 346 0.35 -5.20 -19.15
C LEU A 346 0.50 -3.78 -19.70
N PHE A 347 0.14 -2.78 -18.89
CA PHE A 347 0.26 -1.37 -19.22
C PHE A 347 1.71 -1.00 -19.57
N PHE A 348 2.68 -1.32 -18.70
CA PHE A 348 4.09 -1.02 -18.96
C PHE A 348 4.63 -1.78 -20.17
N VAL A 349 4.23 -3.05 -20.37
CA VAL A 349 4.62 -3.84 -21.56
C VAL A 349 4.13 -3.18 -22.85
N VAL A 350 2.86 -2.75 -22.89
CA VAL A 350 2.27 -2.06 -24.05
C VAL A 350 2.96 -0.71 -24.27
N LEU A 351 3.18 0.06 -23.20
CA LEU A 351 3.81 1.37 -23.23
C LEU A 351 5.25 1.29 -23.77
N ILE A 352 6.08 0.40 -23.23
CA ILE A 352 7.48 0.20 -23.63
C ILE A 352 7.56 -0.32 -25.06
N THR A 353 6.68 -1.25 -25.44
CA THR A 353 6.65 -1.79 -26.81
C THR A 353 6.26 -0.70 -27.81
N ALA A 354 5.19 0.06 -27.54
CA ALA A 354 4.74 1.15 -28.40
C ALA A 354 5.80 2.25 -28.54
N ALA A 355 6.43 2.64 -27.43
CA ALA A 355 7.55 3.58 -27.41
C ALA A 355 8.70 3.07 -28.30
N SER A 356 9.16 1.85 -28.04
CA SER A 356 10.29 1.25 -28.75
C SER A 356 10.01 1.10 -30.23
N LEU A 357 8.78 0.76 -30.61
CA LEU A 357 8.36 0.67 -32.00
C LEU A 357 8.61 1.99 -32.74
N VAL A 358 8.20 3.12 -32.15
CA VAL A 358 8.37 4.47 -32.71
C VAL A 358 9.84 4.88 -32.73
N LEU A 359 10.56 4.67 -31.62
CA LEU A 359 11.94 5.12 -31.45
C LEU A 359 12.89 4.33 -32.37
N ILE A 360 12.80 3.00 -32.40
CA ILE A 360 13.64 2.14 -33.24
C ILE A 360 13.29 2.32 -34.72
N TYR A 361 12.01 2.50 -35.06
CA TYR A 361 11.59 2.81 -36.44
C TYR A 361 12.27 4.07 -36.96
N ASN A 362 12.36 5.11 -36.11
CA ASN A 362 12.99 6.36 -36.47
C ASN A 362 14.47 6.16 -36.83
N VAL A 363 15.18 5.35 -36.05
CA VAL A 363 16.59 5.04 -36.28
C VAL A 363 16.80 4.25 -37.59
N PHE A 364 16.04 3.19 -37.82
CA PHE A 364 16.14 2.43 -39.09
C PHE A 364 15.66 3.23 -40.30
N SER A 365 14.65 4.08 -40.15
CA SER A 365 14.19 4.97 -41.23
C SER A 365 15.28 5.97 -41.62
N MET A 366 16.07 6.45 -40.68
CA MET A 366 17.24 7.27 -40.97
C MET A 366 18.34 6.41 -41.63
N SER A 367 18.57 5.18 -41.14
CA SER A 367 19.58 4.24 -41.70
C SER A 367 19.33 4.00 -43.18
N TYR A 368 18.07 3.79 -43.51
CA TYR A 368 17.57 3.69 -44.86
C TYR A 368 17.89 4.91 -45.74
N GLN A 369 17.65 6.15 -45.29
CA GLN A 369 17.82 7.35 -46.12
C GLN A 369 19.27 7.53 -46.57
N GLU A 370 20.23 7.24 -45.70
CA GLU A 370 21.66 7.34 -46.02
C GLU A 370 22.15 6.22 -46.94
N ARG A 371 21.65 4.99 -46.74
CA ARG A 371 22.08 3.82 -47.53
C ARG A 371 21.40 3.73 -48.90
N CYS A 372 20.33 4.49 -49.11
CA CYS A 372 19.51 4.46 -50.31
C CYS A 372 20.34 4.60 -51.60
N ARG A 373 21.27 5.57 -51.66
CA ARG A 373 22.13 5.80 -52.83
C ARG A 373 23.02 4.60 -53.12
N TYR A 374 23.70 4.10 -52.09
CA TYR A 374 24.61 2.95 -52.23
C TYR A 374 23.88 1.65 -52.62
N LEU A 375 22.76 1.33 -51.94
CA LEU A 375 22.00 0.12 -52.22
C LEU A 375 21.26 0.17 -53.55
N GLY A 376 20.89 1.37 -54.01
CA GLY A 376 20.37 1.55 -55.35
C GLY A 376 21.44 1.43 -56.43
N MET A 377 22.66 1.92 -56.20
CA MET A 377 23.81 1.61 -57.09
C MET A 377 24.06 0.10 -57.16
N LEU A 378 23.97 -0.61 -56.03
CA LEU A 378 24.09 -2.08 -55.97
C LEU A 378 23.01 -2.79 -56.82
N SER A 379 21.80 -2.23 -56.91
CA SER A 379 20.75 -2.77 -57.78
C SER A 379 21.07 -2.62 -59.27
N SER A 380 21.90 -1.65 -59.66
CA SER A 380 22.44 -1.54 -61.04
C SER A 380 23.39 -2.68 -61.37
N VAL A 381 24.09 -3.23 -60.37
CA VAL A 381 24.99 -4.39 -60.48
C VAL A 381 24.21 -5.72 -60.42
N GLY A 382 22.88 -5.68 -60.17
CA GLY A 382 22.00 -6.85 -60.17
C GLY A 382 21.47 -7.28 -58.80
N ALA A 383 21.63 -6.46 -57.74
CA ALA A 383 21.06 -6.78 -56.43
C ALA A 383 19.51 -6.80 -56.45
N THR A 384 18.91 -7.91 -56.01
CA THR A 384 17.46 -8.13 -55.98
C THR A 384 16.75 -7.34 -54.87
N ARG A 385 15.43 -7.18 -54.98
CA ARG A 385 14.61 -6.51 -53.93
C ARG A 385 14.71 -7.21 -52.58
N SER A 386 14.68 -8.54 -52.57
CA SER A 386 14.82 -9.36 -51.36
C SER A 386 16.18 -9.17 -50.72
N GLN A 387 17.25 -9.17 -51.52
CA GLN A 387 18.62 -8.92 -51.09
C GLN A 387 18.80 -7.57 -50.40
N LYS A 388 18.20 -6.50 -50.94
CA LYS A 388 18.19 -5.18 -50.28
C LYS A 388 17.41 -5.17 -48.96
N ARG A 389 16.27 -5.87 -48.90
CA ARG A 389 15.46 -5.99 -47.66
C ARG A 389 16.24 -6.73 -46.56
N TRP A 390 16.91 -7.83 -46.91
CA TRP A 390 17.71 -8.63 -46.00
C TRP A 390 18.92 -7.89 -45.42
N SER A 391 19.47 -6.90 -46.14
CA SER A 391 20.53 -6.02 -45.60
C SER A 391 20.08 -5.26 -44.34
N VAL A 392 18.84 -4.76 -44.32
CA VAL A 392 18.28 -4.06 -43.15
C VAL A 392 18.00 -5.02 -42.00
N TYR A 393 17.43 -6.19 -42.28
CA TYR A 393 17.20 -7.21 -41.25
C TYR A 393 18.49 -7.76 -40.65
N TYR A 394 19.56 -7.86 -41.44
CA TYR A 394 20.85 -8.28 -40.94
C TYR A 394 21.47 -7.27 -39.99
N GLU A 395 21.36 -5.97 -40.29
CA GLU A 395 21.75 -4.92 -39.35
C GLU A 395 20.94 -5.05 -38.05
N ALA A 396 19.62 -5.14 -38.15
CA ALA A 396 18.75 -5.27 -36.99
C ALA A 396 19.10 -6.50 -36.13
N PHE A 397 19.27 -7.65 -36.78
CA PHE A 397 19.67 -8.91 -36.12
C PHE A 397 21.04 -8.80 -35.46
N SER A 398 22.04 -8.24 -36.14
CA SER A 398 23.41 -8.13 -35.59
C SER A 398 23.46 -7.26 -34.35
N LEU A 399 22.68 -6.17 -34.32
CA LEU A 399 22.58 -5.28 -33.16
C LEU A 399 21.79 -5.95 -32.03
N LEU A 400 20.67 -6.61 -32.35
CA LEU A 400 19.86 -7.33 -31.37
C LEU A 400 20.61 -8.50 -30.74
N ALA A 401 21.35 -9.30 -31.52
CA ALA A 401 22.09 -10.46 -31.03
C ALA A 401 23.13 -10.10 -29.96
N LEU A 402 23.68 -8.88 -30.01
CA LEU A 402 24.56 -8.35 -28.97
C LEU A 402 23.75 -7.67 -27.85
N ALA A 403 22.74 -6.89 -28.19
CA ALA A 403 21.98 -6.08 -27.23
C ALA A 403 21.08 -6.93 -26.32
N LEU A 404 20.60 -8.07 -26.80
CA LEU A 404 19.69 -8.93 -26.06
C LEU A 404 20.36 -9.58 -24.83
N PRO A 405 21.48 -10.33 -24.95
CA PRO A 405 22.14 -10.90 -23.77
C PRO A 405 22.69 -9.82 -22.84
N LEU A 406 23.32 -8.76 -23.39
CA LEU A 406 23.83 -7.64 -22.59
C LEU A 406 22.70 -6.90 -21.86
N GLY A 407 21.57 -6.70 -22.52
CA GLY A 407 20.42 -5.99 -21.96
C GLY A 407 19.75 -6.78 -20.85
N ILE A 408 19.63 -8.09 -20.98
CA ILE A 408 19.11 -8.96 -19.92
C ILE A 408 20.07 -8.95 -18.72
N CYS A 409 21.38 -9.08 -18.95
CA CYS A 409 22.39 -9.04 -17.88
C CYS A 409 22.37 -7.71 -17.11
N ILE A 410 22.36 -6.58 -17.82
CA ILE A 410 22.27 -5.26 -17.19
C ILE A 410 20.90 -5.07 -16.54
N GLY A 411 19.83 -5.61 -17.12
CA GLY A 411 18.48 -5.63 -16.55
C GLY A 411 18.44 -6.27 -15.18
N PHE A 412 19.11 -7.42 -14.98
CA PHE A 412 19.26 -8.02 -13.66
C PHE A 412 19.97 -7.12 -12.64
N ILE A 413 21.02 -6.41 -13.07
CA ILE A 413 21.72 -5.44 -12.21
C ILE A 413 20.79 -4.29 -11.84
N VAL A 414 20.01 -3.78 -12.79
CA VAL A 414 19.04 -2.70 -12.54
C VAL A 414 17.97 -3.16 -11.56
N VAL A 415 17.42 -4.36 -11.70
CA VAL A 415 16.45 -4.92 -10.75
C VAL A 415 17.07 -5.06 -9.36
N LYS A 416 18.32 -5.54 -9.27
CA LYS A 416 19.03 -5.68 -7.99
C LYS A 416 19.23 -4.33 -7.30
N VAL A 417 19.70 -3.32 -8.04
CA VAL A 417 19.89 -1.95 -7.51
C VAL A 417 18.55 -1.35 -7.12
N GLY A 418 17.51 -1.51 -7.95
CA GLY A 418 16.15 -1.07 -7.63
C GLY A 418 15.65 -1.69 -6.34
N MET A 419 15.80 -3.00 -6.16
CA MET A 419 15.43 -3.67 -4.91
C MET A 419 16.27 -3.21 -3.73
N GLY A 420 17.57 -2.93 -3.93
CA GLY A 420 18.42 -2.34 -2.88
C GLY A 420 17.97 -0.94 -2.45
N LEU A 421 17.38 -0.14 -3.35
CA LEU A 421 16.78 1.15 -3.02
C LEU A 421 15.44 0.99 -2.29
N LEU A 422 14.67 -0.06 -2.59
CA LEU A 422 13.40 -0.35 -1.95
C LEU A 422 13.56 -1.03 -0.58
N TYR A 423 14.66 -1.76 -0.36
CA TYR A 423 14.90 -2.56 0.83
C TYR A 423 14.70 -1.80 2.16
N PRO A 424 15.24 -0.58 2.37
CA PRO A 424 15.03 0.16 3.61
C PRO A 424 13.56 0.52 3.87
N TYR A 425 12.78 0.70 2.80
CA TYR A 425 11.35 1.02 2.91
C TYR A 425 10.55 -0.24 3.20
N PHE A 426 10.89 -1.38 2.58
CA PHE A 426 10.31 -2.66 2.95
C PHE A 426 10.66 -3.06 4.39
N SER A 427 11.90 -2.86 4.83
CA SER A 427 12.28 -3.15 6.21
C SER A 427 11.57 -2.23 7.20
N LYS A 428 11.30 -0.97 6.84
CA LYS A 428 10.41 -0.10 7.62
C LYS A 428 8.98 -0.64 7.62
N LEU A 429 8.37 -0.87 6.44
CA LEU A 429 7.02 -1.41 6.30
C LEU A 429 6.76 -2.70 7.09
N PHE A 430 7.77 -3.54 7.30
CA PHE A 430 7.58 -4.83 7.98
C PHE A 430 8.21 -4.88 9.37
N GLY A 431 9.27 -4.09 9.63
CA GLY A 431 9.88 -3.98 10.94
C GLY A 431 9.04 -3.19 11.93
N SER A 432 8.36 -2.13 11.49
CA SER A 432 7.47 -1.31 12.34
C SER A 432 6.02 -1.80 12.38
N LEU A 433 5.53 -2.47 11.34
CA LEU A 433 4.12 -2.90 11.23
C LEU A 433 3.76 -4.06 12.16
N LEU A 434 4.70 -4.95 12.51
CA LEU A 434 4.38 -6.22 13.17
C LEU A 434 5.45 -6.76 14.14
N LEU A 435 6.66 -6.21 14.16
CA LEU A 435 7.83 -7.00 14.58
C LEU A 435 8.64 -6.44 15.74
N ASN A 436 8.76 -5.12 15.85
CA ASN A 436 9.40 -4.49 17.02
C ASN A 436 8.41 -4.25 18.18
N VAL A 437 7.15 -3.90 17.86
CA VAL A 437 6.17 -3.45 18.87
C VAL A 437 5.66 -4.61 19.76
N VAL A 438 5.56 -5.83 19.22
CA VAL A 438 5.05 -7.00 19.99
C VAL A 438 6.15 -8.01 20.34
N MET A 439 7.23 -8.09 19.54
CA MET A 439 8.18 -9.21 19.62
C MET A 439 9.68 -8.81 19.60
N GLY A 440 10.04 -7.53 19.45
CA GLY A 440 11.45 -7.08 19.41
C GLY A 440 12.34 -7.75 18.34
N ARG A 441 11.77 -8.23 17.22
CA ARG A 441 12.50 -9.04 16.21
C ARG A 441 12.78 -8.29 14.93
N SER A 442 14.02 -8.41 14.43
CA SER A 442 14.40 -7.99 13.08
C SER A 442 14.59 -9.22 12.18
N PHE A 443 13.79 -9.33 11.11
CA PHE A 443 14.02 -10.33 10.06
C PHE A 443 14.83 -9.73 8.92
N ASP A 444 16.09 -10.16 8.78
CA ASP A 444 16.90 -9.87 7.59
C ASP A 444 16.51 -10.84 6.46
N ILE A 445 15.55 -10.41 5.63
CA ILE A 445 15.10 -11.21 4.49
C ILE A 445 16.05 -10.96 3.31
N PRO A 446 16.77 -11.99 2.83
CA PRO A 446 17.77 -11.79 1.80
C PRO A 446 17.11 -11.31 0.50
N ASN A 447 17.60 -10.19 -0.02
CA ASN A 447 17.23 -9.66 -1.33
C ASN A 447 17.71 -10.61 -2.45
N ARG A 448 16.86 -11.57 -2.82
CA ARG A 448 17.10 -12.54 -3.89
C ARG A 448 16.28 -12.18 -5.13
N ILE A 449 16.94 -12.22 -6.29
CA ILE A 449 16.26 -12.05 -7.59
C ILE A 449 15.51 -13.34 -7.92
N VAL A 450 14.23 -13.20 -8.26
CA VAL A 450 13.41 -14.32 -8.73
C VAL A 450 13.57 -14.45 -10.24
N ILE A 451 14.00 -15.63 -10.70
CA ILE A 451 14.25 -15.90 -12.12
C ILE A 451 13.23 -16.92 -12.63
N ASN A 452 12.23 -16.43 -13.37
CA ASN A 452 11.27 -17.27 -14.08
C ASN A 452 11.69 -17.43 -15.57
N PRO A 453 11.95 -18.65 -16.07
CA PRO A 453 12.30 -18.89 -17.47
C PRO A 453 11.27 -18.36 -18.48
N LEU A 454 9.98 -18.39 -18.14
CA LEU A 454 8.90 -17.86 -18.99
C LEU A 454 9.08 -16.36 -19.21
N ASN A 455 9.44 -15.60 -18.18
CA ASN A 455 9.64 -14.17 -18.26
C ASN A 455 10.84 -13.79 -19.14
N ILE A 456 11.92 -14.57 -19.07
CA ILE A 456 13.07 -14.40 -19.97
C ILE A 456 12.63 -14.66 -21.42
N LEU A 457 11.86 -15.72 -21.67
CA LEU A 457 11.32 -16.01 -22.99
C LEU A 457 10.43 -14.88 -23.51
N LEU A 458 9.55 -14.32 -22.67
CA LEU A 458 8.70 -13.18 -23.03
C LEU A 458 9.54 -11.94 -23.36
N VAL A 459 10.57 -11.62 -22.56
CA VAL A 459 11.51 -10.52 -22.85
C VAL A 459 12.16 -10.71 -24.22
N VAL A 460 12.59 -11.93 -24.55
CA VAL A 460 13.17 -12.27 -25.85
C VAL A 460 12.16 -12.08 -26.98
N ILE A 461 10.94 -12.59 -26.82
CA ILE A 461 9.87 -12.49 -27.84
C ILE A 461 9.50 -11.03 -28.10
N PHE A 462 9.15 -10.27 -27.06
CA PHE A 462 8.73 -8.89 -27.21
C PHE A 462 9.84 -7.99 -27.75
N SER A 463 11.07 -8.15 -27.26
CA SER A 463 12.22 -7.37 -27.74
C SER A 463 12.53 -7.66 -29.21
N THR A 464 12.50 -8.93 -29.59
CA THR A 464 12.72 -9.36 -30.97
C THR A 464 11.62 -8.84 -31.88
N ALA A 465 10.35 -9.02 -31.49
CA ALA A 465 9.19 -8.53 -32.24
C ALA A 465 9.27 -7.01 -32.46
N ALA A 466 9.55 -6.23 -31.40
CA ALA A 466 9.67 -4.78 -31.49
C ALA A 466 10.73 -4.35 -32.52
N VAL A 467 11.94 -4.92 -32.44
CA VAL A 467 13.04 -4.57 -33.35
C VAL A 467 12.70 -4.90 -34.81
N PHE A 468 12.18 -6.09 -35.08
CA PHE A 468 11.88 -6.53 -36.45
C PHE A 468 10.67 -5.81 -37.05
N ILE A 469 9.63 -5.52 -36.26
CA ILE A 469 8.47 -4.73 -36.69
C ILE A 469 8.92 -3.30 -37.00
N SER A 470 9.75 -2.68 -36.17
CA SER A 470 10.31 -1.35 -36.43
C SER A 470 11.16 -1.29 -37.69
N ALA A 471 11.95 -2.33 -37.97
CA ALA A 471 12.78 -2.42 -39.17
C ALA A 471 11.98 -2.72 -40.44
N TRP A 472 10.75 -3.24 -40.31
CA TRP A 472 9.97 -3.74 -41.44
C TRP A 472 9.60 -2.64 -42.44
N ILE A 473 9.03 -1.51 -41.98
CA ILE A 473 8.62 -0.42 -42.88
C ILE A 473 9.81 0.16 -43.67
N PRO A 474 10.97 0.49 -43.04
CA PRO A 474 12.16 0.92 -43.76
C PRO A 474 12.70 -0.13 -44.75
N ALA A 475 12.68 -1.41 -44.36
CA ALA A 475 13.13 -2.52 -45.21
C ALA A 475 12.23 -2.70 -46.46
N LEU A 476 10.92 -2.48 -46.32
CA LEU A 476 10.02 -2.46 -47.48
C LEU A 476 10.33 -1.29 -48.42
N LYS A 477 10.55 -0.09 -47.87
CA LYS A 477 10.88 1.10 -48.66
C LYS A 477 12.18 0.91 -49.46
N ILE A 478 13.24 0.38 -48.85
CA ILE A 478 14.54 0.14 -49.52
C ILE A 478 14.45 -0.88 -50.66
N SER A 479 13.60 -1.89 -50.49
CA SER A 479 13.43 -2.93 -51.51
C SER A 479 12.85 -2.38 -52.81
N LYS A 480 12.01 -1.33 -52.74
CA LYS A 480 11.28 -0.75 -53.88
C LYS A 480 12.08 0.26 -54.71
N ILE A 481 13.18 0.80 -54.18
CA ILE A 481 13.97 1.82 -54.89
C ILE A 481 14.76 1.24 -56.05
N GLY A 482 14.66 1.87 -57.22
CA GLY A 482 15.40 1.50 -58.43
C GLY A 482 16.78 2.17 -58.56
N PRO A 483 17.65 1.66 -59.45
CA PRO A 483 18.97 2.24 -59.74
C PRO A 483 18.93 3.73 -60.08
N VAL A 484 18.08 4.12 -61.04
CA VAL A 484 17.98 5.48 -61.55
C VAL A 484 17.48 6.45 -60.47
N GLU A 485 16.53 6.00 -59.64
CA GLU A 485 15.95 6.79 -58.55
C GLU A 485 16.97 7.06 -57.42
N SER A 486 17.89 6.14 -57.21
CA SER A 486 18.98 6.28 -56.24
C SER A 486 20.11 7.22 -56.70
N ILE A 487 20.39 7.25 -58.00
CA ILE A 487 21.41 8.13 -58.61
C ILE A 487 20.90 9.56 -58.72
N ARG A 488 19.61 9.76 -59.03
CA ARG A 488 18.94 11.08 -58.97
C ARG A 488 18.80 11.65 -57.57
N GLY A 489 19.27 10.94 -56.53
CA GLY A 489 19.25 11.45 -55.16
C GLY A 489 17.84 11.70 -54.64
N ASN A 490 16.93 10.73 -54.76
CA ASN A 490 15.62 10.73 -54.09
C ASN A 490 14.84 12.08 -54.14
N GLU A 491 14.89 12.78 -55.28
CA GLU A 491 14.04 13.94 -55.55
C GLU A 491 12.54 13.56 -55.60
N ASN A 492 12.22 12.27 -55.72
CA ASN A 492 10.84 11.76 -55.79
C ASN A 492 10.02 11.88 -54.49
N SER A 493 10.59 12.37 -53.39
CA SER A 493 9.76 12.87 -52.26
C SER A 493 9.10 14.23 -52.57
N MET A 494 9.48 14.89 -53.68
CA MET A 494 8.87 16.09 -54.21
C MET A 494 7.88 15.80 -55.35
N LYS A 495 6.86 14.96 -55.10
CA LYS A 495 5.54 15.32 -55.66
C LYS A 495 5.05 16.54 -54.87
N LEU A 496 5.65 17.70 -55.16
CA LEU A 496 5.08 18.99 -54.82
C LEU A 496 3.72 19.04 -55.52
N LYS A 497 2.64 18.66 -54.81
CA LYS A 497 1.32 19.19 -55.16
C LYS A 497 1.53 20.71 -55.18
N LYS A 498 1.42 21.32 -56.36
CA LYS A 498 1.45 22.76 -56.59
C LYS A 498 0.32 23.42 -55.78
N LYS A 499 0.44 23.52 -54.46
CA LYS A 499 -0.30 24.50 -53.66
C LYS A 499 0.62 25.70 -53.58
N GLY A 500 0.25 26.79 -54.26
CA GLY A 500 0.94 28.06 -54.13
C GLY A 500 1.00 28.44 -52.66
N TYR A 501 2.19 28.37 -52.06
CA TYR A 501 2.39 28.86 -50.71
C TYR A 501 2.41 30.38 -50.78
N LYS A 502 1.48 31.03 -50.09
CA LYS A 502 1.46 32.48 -49.95
C LYS A 502 2.75 32.88 -49.24
N SER A 503 3.68 33.46 -50.01
CA SER A 503 4.71 34.33 -49.49
C SER A 503 3.99 35.36 -48.60
N HIS A 504 4.10 35.23 -47.28
CA HIS A 504 3.64 36.29 -46.39
C HIS A 504 4.64 37.44 -46.55
N LEU A 505 4.38 38.32 -47.51
CA LEU A 505 5.12 39.56 -47.77
C LEU A 505 5.28 40.39 -46.46
N GLY A 506 4.31 40.29 -45.55
CA GLY A 506 4.39 40.89 -44.20
C GLY A 506 5.44 40.27 -43.25
N LEU A 507 5.80 38.99 -43.41
CA LEU A 507 6.92 38.35 -42.69
C LEU A 507 8.27 38.77 -43.28
N MET A 508 8.30 39.06 -44.59
CA MET A 508 9.44 39.61 -45.32
C MET A 508 9.71 41.07 -44.95
N LEU A 509 8.66 41.83 -44.66
CA LEU A 509 8.72 43.25 -44.28
C LEU A 509 8.92 43.50 -42.77
N LYS A 510 8.67 42.53 -41.88
CA LYS A 510 8.77 42.71 -40.40
C LYS A 510 9.79 41.83 -39.67
N GLY A 511 10.62 41.03 -40.33
CA GLY A 511 11.57 40.19 -39.57
C GLY A 511 12.71 39.60 -40.40
N LYS A 512 13.93 40.07 -40.09
CA LYS A 512 15.27 39.65 -40.57
C LYS A 512 15.34 38.25 -41.21
N ALA A 513 16.10 38.13 -42.30
CA ALA A 513 16.25 36.93 -43.15
C ALA A 513 16.41 35.59 -42.39
N GLU A 514 17.00 35.60 -41.19
CA GLU A 514 17.14 34.42 -40.34
C GLU A 514 15.80 33.79 -39.94
N LYS A 515 14.76 34.61 -39.69
CA LYS A 515 13.42 34.14 -39.33
C LYS A 515 12.79 33.40 -40.50
N LEU A 516 12.80 33.99 -41.69
CA LEU A 516 12.31 33.37 -42.94
C LEU A 516 13.06 32.09 -43.30
N MET A 517 14.38 32.05 -43.15
CA MET A 517 15.16 30.84 -43.41
C MET A 517 14.83 29.73 -42.41
N GLY A 518 14.72 30.06 -41.11
CA GLY A 518 14.30 29.11 -40.09
C GLY A 518 12.86 28.61 -40.30
N THR A 519 11.94 29.48 -40.75
CA THR A 519 10.56 29.10 -41.06
C THR A 519 10.49 28.14 -42.24
N ALA A 520 11.13 28.52 -43.35
CA ALA A 520 11.10 27.78 -44.59
C ALA A 520 11.85 26.45 -44.47
N SER A 521 12.90 26.38 -43.66
CA SER A 521 13.65 25.14 -43.37
C SER A 521 12.75 24.02 -42.83
N VAL A 522 11.88 24.34 -41.86
CA VAL A 522 10.99 23.33 -41.24
C VAL A 522 9.97 22.80 -42.27
N GLU A 523 9.54 23.65 -43.19
CA GLU A 523 8.49 23.37 -44.18
C GLU A 523 9.02 22.73 -45.47
N ARG A 524 10.27 23.03 -45.87
CA ARG A 524 10.91 22.43 -47.06
C ARG A 524 11.41 21.02 -46.80
N ASN A 525 11.95 20.74 -45.61
CA ASN A 525 12.60 19.48 -45.28
C ASN A 525 11.76 18.55 -44.38
N ILE A 526 10.49 18.34 -44.75
CA ILE A 526 9.45 17.63 -43.96
C ILE A 526 9.87 16.21 -43.54
N SER A 527 10.60 15.48 -44.39
CA SER A 527 11.00 14.09 -44.10
C SER A 527 12.00 13.99 -42.94
N SER A 528 12.97 14.91 -42.89
CA SER A 528 13.99 14.97 -41.84
C SER A 528 13.49 15.58 -40.53
N THR A 529 12.57 16.57 -40.59
CA THR A 529 11.99 17.21 -39.40
C THR A 529 10.99 16.33 -38.67
N LYS A 530 10.31 15.42 -39.37
CA LYS A 530 9.39 14.45 -38.77
C LYS A 530 10.05 13.55 -37.73
N GLY A 531 11.33 13.20 -37.90
CA GLY A 531 12.06 12.37 -36.92
C GLY A 531 12.28 13.08 -35.59
N ILE A 532 12.71 14.35 -35.63
CA ILE A 532 12.88 15.18 -34.42
C ILE A 532 11.53 15.36 -33.71
N ILE A 533 10.48 15.71 -34.46
CA ILE A 533 9.16 15.93 -33.85
C ILE A 533 8.65 14.65 -33.17
N ARG A 534 8.77 13.48 -33.81
CA ARG A 534 8.37 12.21 -33.20
C ARG A 534 9.17 11.89 -31.94
N SER A 535 10.47 12.18 -31.93
CA SER A 535 11.34 11.90 -30.79
C SER A 535 11.00 12.77 -29.59
N ILE A 536 10.77 14.07 -29.81
CA ILE A 536 10.34 14.98 -28.74
C ILE A 536 8.93 14.61 -28.27
N THR A 537 7.99 14.37 -29.17
CA THR A 537 6.64 13.93 -28.80
C THR A 537 6.66 12.63 -27.99
N ALA A 538 7.47 11.65 -28.38
CA ALA A 538 7.61 10.40 -27.61
C ALA A 538 8.25 10.66 -26.24
N PHE A 539 9.32 11.44 -26.17
CA PHE A 539 9.94 11.84 -24.90
C PHE A 539 8.92 12.46 -23.95
N THR A 540 8.26 13.53 -24.39
CA THR A 540 7.33 14.27 -23.54
C THR A 540 6.07 13.48 -23.22
N ALA A 541 5.53 12.71 -24.17
CA ALA A 541 4.32 11.94 -23.89
C ALA A 541 4.60 10.81 -22.89
N LEU A 542 5.69 10.07 -23.05
CA LEU A 542 5.99 8.92 -22.20
C LEU A 542 6.38 9.33 -20.77
N THR A 543 7.17 10.38 -20.59
CA THR A 543 7.52 10.85 -19.24
C THR A 543 6.30 11.39 -18.50
N LEU A 544 5.41 12.11 -19.19
CA LEU A 544 4.16 12.60 -18.59
C LEU A 544 3.17 11.49 -18.26
N ILE A 545 3.02 10.51 -19.16
CA ILE A 545 2.17 9.34 -18.92
C ILE A 545 2.66 8.56 -17.69
N THR A 546 3.97 8.37 -17.57
CA THR A 546 4.57 7.66 -16.42
C THR A 546 4.38 8.45 -15.13
N ALA A 547 4.61 9.77 -15.16
CA ALA A 547 4.41 10.63 -13.99
C ALA A 547 2.93 10.71 -13.56
N PHE A 548 2.00 10.78 -14.51
CA PHE A 548 0.56 10.77 -14.22
C PHE A 548 0.13 9.43 -13.63
N ALA A 549 0.53 8.31 -14.24
CA ALA A 549 0.18 6.98 -13.75
C ALA A 549 0.72 6.72 -12.33
N ALA A 550 1.93 7.20 -12.03
CA ALA A 550 2.52 7.12 -10.70
C ALA A 550 1.75 7.94 -9.66
N GLY A 551 1.40 9.20 -10.00
CA GLY A 551 0.56 10.04 -9.15
C GLY A 551 -0.80 9.41 -8.88
N SER A 552 -1.43 8.83 -9.90
CA SER A 552 -2.72 8.13 -9.75
C SER A 552 -2.65 6.94 -8.81
N ILE A 553 -1.54 6.19 -8.79
CA ILE A 553 -1.37 5.09 -7.82
C ILE A 553 -1.30 5.65 -6.39
N GLY A 554 -0.54 6.73 -6.18
CA GLY A 554 -0.50 7.40 -4.88
C GLY A 554 -1.86 7.94 -4.45
N ASP A 555 -2.62 8.53 -5.37
CA ASP A 555 -3.99 9.02 -5.09
C ASP A 555 -4.95 7.86 -4.76
N ILE A 556 -4.83 6.71 -5.43
CA ILE A 556 -5.61 5.49 -5.13
C ILE A 556 -5.25 4.93 -3.75
N LEU A 557 -3.96 4.85 -3.42
CA LEU A 557 -3.51 4.33 -2.13
C LEU A 557 -3.98 5.21 -0.97
N LYS A 558 -3.94 6.54 -1.15
CA LYS A 558 -4.52 7.48 -0.19
C LYS A 558 -6.03 7.31 -0.02
N SER A 559 -6.75 6.98 -1.11
CA SER A 559 -8.18 6.68 -0.97
C SER A 559 -8.45 5.36 -0.23
N MET A 560 -7.56 4.36 -0.35
CA MET A 560 -7.66 3.09 0.40
C MET A 560 -7.31 3.26 1.88
N GLU A 561 -6.37 4.15 2.21
CA GLU A 561 -6.02 4.50 3.60
C GLU A 561 -7.22 5.04 4.38
N ASN A 562 -8.09 5.81 3.71
CA ASN A 562 -9.32 6.30 4.31
C ASN A 562 -10.36 5.19 4.58
N GLU A 563 -10.27 4.03 3.90
CA GLU A 563 -11.18 2.88 4.04
C GLU A 563 -10.87 2.00 5.27
N GLU A 564 -9.60 1.85 5.67
CA GLU A 564 -9.19 0.99 6.82
C GLU A 564 -9.11 1.75 8.16
N SER A 565 -9.36 3.05 8.18
CA SER A 565 -9.33 3.91 9.37
C SER A 565 -10.61 3.79 10.23
N LEU A 566 -11.04 2.54 10.46
CA LEU A 566 -12.28 2.11 11.11
C LEU A 566 -12.27 2.19 12.65
N ILE A 567 -11.27 2.85 13.26
CA ILE A 567 -11.26 3.10 14.71
C ILE A 567 -11.69 4.56 14.94
N PRO A 568 -12.90 4.80 15.51
CA PRO A 568 -13.33 6.14 15.93
C PRO A 568 -12.37 6.75 16.95
N GLY A 569 -12.23 8.08 16.94
CA GLY A 569 -11.70 8.85 18.08
C GLY A 569 -10.22 8.91 18.39
N LYS A 570 -9.33 8.60 17.43
CA LYS A 570 -7.89 8.75 17.68
C LYS A 570 -7.44 10.21 17.68
N VAL A 571 -6.95 10.65 18.84
CA VAL A 571 -6.21 11.88 19.05
C VAL A 571 -4.73 11.59 18.79
N TYR A 572 -4.18 12.11 17.69
CA TYR A 572 -2.75 11.95 17.39
C TYR A 572 -1.97 13.10 18.03
N THR A 573 -1.05 12.78 18.95
CA THR A 573 -0.05 13.74 19.45
C THR A 573 1.26 13.52 18.70
N ASP A 574 2.11 14.56 18.53
CA ASP A 574 3.46 14.39 17.94
C ASP A 574 4.44 13.64 18.88
N CYS A 575 3.94 12.92 19.88
CA CYS A 575 4.74 12.23 20.88
C CYS A 575 4.82 10.72 20.60
N SER A 576 5.94 10.10 20.95
CA SER A 576 6.23 8.69 20.64
C SER A 576 5.86 7.75 21.79
N TYR A 577 5.66 8.29 22.99
CA TYR A 577 5.31 7.55 24.20
C TYR A 577 4.20 8.26 24.97
N VAL A 578 3.31 7.50 25.59
CA VAL A 578 2.35 7.99 26.57
C VAL A 578 2.54 7.23 27.87
N PHE A 579 2.59 7.97 28.98
CA PHE A 579 2.55 7.42 30.33
C PHE A 579 1.23 7.82 30.97
N ARG A 580 0.37 6.85 31.33
CA ARG A 580 -1.01 7.13 31.75
C ARG A 580 -1.44 6.36 32.98
N THR A 581 -2.44 6.88 33.69
CA THR A 581 -3.14 6.15 34.76
C THR A 581 -4.03 5.05 34.21
N THR A 582 -4.20 3.99 35.00
CA THR A 582 -5.04 2.80 34.73
C THR A 582 -6.08 2.70 35.84
N GLY A 583 -7.03 3.63 35.81
CA GLY A 583 -8.22 3.67 36.66
C GLY A 583 -8.11 4.31 38.04
N HIS A 584 -9.05 4.00 38.94
CA HIS A 584 -9.26 4.61 40.28
C HIS A 584 -8.17 4.40 41.36
N LEU A 585 -6.98 3.88 41.05
CA LEU A 585 -5.97 3.48 42.05
C LEU A 585 -4.76 4.43 42.17
N ASP A 586 -4.25 4.56 43.40
CA ASP A 586 -3.24 5.51 43.95
C ASP A 586 -2.40 6.31 42.94
N GLU A 587 -2.54 7.64 42.97
CA GLU A 587 -1.81 8.59 42.10
C GLU A 587 -0.29 8.65 42.35
N GLU A 588 0.26 8.07 43.42
CA GLU A 588 1.65 8.28 43.82
C GLU A 588 2.67 7.74 42.79
N TRP A 589 2.44 6.57 42.21
CA TRP A 589 3.34 5.99 41.20
C TRP A 589 3.31 6.79 39.90
N TYR A 590 2.11 7.24 39.48
CA TYR A 590 1.94 8.07 38.29
C TYR A 590 2.64 9.41 38.48
N LEU A 591 2.45 10.05 39.63
CA LEU A 591 3.11 11.32 39.97
C LEU A 591 4.64 11.19 39.96
N SER A 592 5.19 10.07 40.43
CA SER A 592 6.62 9.79 40.38
C SER A 592 7.12 9.63 38.92
N GLY A 593 6.46 8.82 38.10
CA GLY A 593 6.85 8.62 36.71
C GLY A 593 6.70 9.90 35.87
N ARG A 594 5.64 10.67 36.13
CA ARG A 594 5.39 12.01 35.59
C ARG A 594 6.54 12.99 35.93
N GLU A 595 6.97 13.04 37.19
CA GLU A 595 8.09 13.90 37.62
C GLU A 595 9.40 13.49 36.95
N ASP A 596 9.65 12.19 36.80
CA ASP A 596 10.81 11.65 36.08
C ASP A 596 10.82 12.07 34.60
N ILE A 597 9.65 12.05 33.93
CA ILE A 597 9.53 12.51 32.53
C ILE A 597 9.83 14.01 32.42
N MET A 598 9.28 14.82 33.32
CA MET A 598 9.45 16.28 33.25
C MET A 598 10.84 16.77 33.64
N THR A 599 11.57 16.02 34.46
CA THR A 599 12.90 16.42 34.96
C THR A 599 14.05 15.81 34.16
N SER A 600 13.77 14.86 33.26
CA SER A 600 14.80 14.17 32.48
C SER A 600 15.33 15.00 31.31
N ASP A 601 16.66 15.07 31.18
CA ASP A 601 17.35 15.66 30.03
C ASP A 601 17.17 14.83 28.73
N GLU A 602 16.66 13.59 28.83
CA GLU A 602 16.39 12.72 27.68
C GLU A 602 15.10 13.10 26.94
N VAL A 603 14.20 13.85 27.59
CA VAL A 603 12.90 14.24 27.03
C VAL A 603 13.02 15.52 26.22
N SER A 604 12.64 15.44 24.94
CA SER A 604 12.71 16.55 23.98
C SER A 604 11.45 17.41 23.94
N LYS A 605 10.31 16.77 24.19
CA LYS A 605 8.96 17.37 24.20
C LYS A 605 8.10 16.51 25.12
N TYR A 606 7.24 17.15 25.89
CA TYR A 606 6.14 16.48 26.57
C TYR A 606 4.87 17.34 26.54
N VAL A 607 3.71 16.70 26.67
CA VAL A 607 2.39 17.30 26.76
C VAL A 607 1.61 16.53 27.83
N GLU A 608 1.03 17.23 28.77
CA GLU A 608 0.14 16.64 29.78
C GLU A 608 -1.30 16.82 29.33
N MET A 609 -2.10 15.77 29.43
CA MET A 609 -3.51 15.81 29.06
C MET A 609 -4.29 14.78 29.86
N ASP A 610 -5.42 15.21 30.40
CA ASP A 610 -6.40 14.31 31.00
C ASP A 610 -7.38 13.89 29.92
N VAL A 611 -7.31 12.63 29.51
CA VAL A 611 -8.16 12.09 28.46
C VAL A 611 -9.28 11.29 29.11
N ALA A 612 -10.50 11.72 28.84
CA ALA A 612 -11.68 10.92 29.06
C ALA A 612 -12.35 10.75 27.70
N TYR A 613 -12.76 9.53 27.37
CA TYR A 613 -13.58 9.26 26.20
C TYR A 613 -14.99 8.98 26.71
N TYR A 614 -15.94 9.76 26.23
CA TYR A 614 -17.35 9.52 26.47
C TYR A 614 -17.99 9.29 25.11
N ASP A 615 -18.66 8.15 24.98
CA ASP A 615 -19.51 7.90 23.82
C ASP A 615 -20.78 8.73 23.98
N GLY A 616 -21.11 9.45 22.92
CA GLY A 616 -22.27 10.32 22.93
C GLY A 616 -22.69 10.75 21.54
N GLY A 617 -23.75 11.54 21.52
CA GLY A 617 -24.36 12.07 20.32
C GLY A 617 -24.75 13.53 20.50
N ILE A 618 -24.71 14.26 19.39
CA ILE A 618 -25.49 15.49 19.26
C ILE A 618 -26.79 15.09 18.54
N PRO A 619 -27.97 15.41 19.10
CA PRO A 619 -29.23 15.08 18.45
C PRO A 619 -29.30 15.64 17.01
N ILE A 620 -29.79 14.84 16.06
CA ILE A 620 -29.85 15.21 14.63
C ILE A 620 -30.51 16.57 14.37
N LYS A 621 -31.40 17.03 15.25
CA LYS A 621 -32.08 18.34 15.18
C LYS A 621 -31.11 19.53 15.13
N TYR A 622 -29.89 19.37 15.64
CA TYR A 622 -28.87 20.41 15.61
C TYR A 622 -28.03 20.40 14.34
N TYR A 623 -28.09 19.35 13.51
CA TYR A 623 -27.34 19.29 12.26
C TYR A 623 -28.00 20.12 11.15
N ASN A 624 -27.17 20.69 10.27
CA ASN A 624 -27.62 21.54 9.18
C ASN A 624 -28.16 20.72 7.98
N GLU A 625 -28.82 21.39 7.03
CA GLU A 625 -29.37 20.77 5.82
C GLU A 625 -28.30 20.11 4.92
N GLU A 626 -27.04 20.56 4.98
CA GLU A 626 -25.93 19.99 4.20
C GLU A 626 -25.57 18.59 4.72
N TYR A 627 -25.49 18.44 6.05
CA TYR A 627 -25.31 17.15 6.71
C TYR A 627 -26.48 16.22 6.40
N ILE A 628 -27.72 16.67 6.64
CA ILE A 628 -28.94 15.86 6.42
C ILE A 628 -29.05 15.41 4.95
N GLY A 629 -28.77 16.32 4.01
CA GLY A 629 -28.77 16.01 2.58
C GLY A 629 -27.69 15.00 2.19
N THR A 630 -26.54 15.00 2.88
CA THR A 630 -25.44 14.08 2.63
C THR A 630 -25.71 12.70 3.22
N ALA A 631 -26.17 12.62 4.47
CA ALA A 631 -26.59 11.37 5.11
C ALA A 631 -27.69 10.67 4.29
N ARG A 632 -28.66 11.43 3.76
CA ARG A 632 -29.68 10.90 2.82
C ARG A 632 -29.06 10.28 1.57
N GLN A 633 -28.10 10.94 0.93
CA GLN A 633 -27.43 10.40 -0.25
C GLN A 633 -26.67 9.10 0.03
N ILE A 634 -26.09 8.96 1.22
CA ILE A 634 -25.38 7.74 1.60
C ILE A 634 -26.38 6.59 1.80
N LEU A 635 -27.49 6.84 2.51
CA LEU A 635 -28.56 5.86 2.69
C LEU A 635 -29.19 5.43 1.37
N GLU A 636 -29.45 6.35 0.44
CA GLU A 636 -29.97 6.03 -0.90
C GLU A 636 -29.04 5.10 -1.69
N LYS A 637 -27.72 5.10 -1.41
CA LYS A 637 -26.76 4.20 -2.05
C LYS A 637 -26.73 2.81 -1.42
N TRP A 638 -26.85 2.74 -0.09
CA TRP A 638 -26.97 1.47 0.62
C TRP A 638 -28.31 0.79 0.32
N PHE A 639 -29.38 1.56 0.13
CA PHE A 639 -30.73 1.06 -0.11
C PHE A 639 -31.32 1.59 -1.44
N PRO A 640 -30.80 1.16 -2.60
CA PRO A 640 -31.23 1.69 -3.90
C PRO A 640 -32.70 1.40 -4.25
N ASN A 641 -33.33 0.47 -3.52
CA ASN A 641 -34.72 0.06 -3.71
C ASN A 641 -35.68 0.61 -2.65
N ALA A 642 -35.19 1.33 -1.63
CA ALA A 642 -36.02 1.89 -0.58
C ALA A 642 -36.82 3.11 -1.08
N THR A 643 -38.04 3.29 -0.56
CA THR A 643 -38.84 4.49 -0.86
C THR A 643 -38.31 5.70 -0.09
N PRO A 644 -38.60 6.94 -0.55
CA PRO A 644 -38.21 8.15 0.19
C PRO A 644 -38.69 8.17 1.64
N GLU A 645 -39.86 7.60 1.93
CA GLU A 645 -40.39 7.46 3.29
C GLU A 645 -39.55 6.50 4.14
N GLN A 646 -39.11 5.37 3.57
CA GLN A 646 -38.25 4.41 4.27
C GLN A 646 -36.84 4.97 4.51
N ILE A 647 -36.32 5.81 3.61
CA ILE A 647 -35.06 6.53 3.82
C ILE A 647 -35.23 7.58 4.94
N GLN A 648 -36.37 8.26 4.98
CA GLN A 648 -36.68 9.25 6.02
C GLN A 648 -36.85 8.61 7.41
N GLU A 649 -37.49 7.44 7.49
CA GLU A 649 -37.61 6.66 8.72
C GLU A 649 -36.24 6.21 9.23
N ARG A 650 -35.33 5.75 8.35
CA ARG A 650 -33.96 5.40 8.72
C ARG A 650 -33.11 6.60 9.18
N LEU A 651 -33.44 7.82 8.76
CA LEU A 651 -32.76 9.06 9.19
C LEU A 651 -33.24 9.58 10.55
N PHE A 652 -34.51 9.39 10.88
CA PHE A 652 -35.18 10.07 12.00
C PHE A 652 -35.99 9.12 12.92
N GLY A 653 -35.83 7.81 12.80
CA GLY A 653 -36.53 6.82 13.62
C GLY A 653 -35.97 6.74 15.04
N ASP A 654 -36.86 6.52 16.02
CA ASP A 654 -36.56 6.58 17.47
C ASP A 654 -35.74 5.39 18.01
N ASP A 655 -35.67 4.26 17.30
CA ASP A 655 -35.25 2.96 17.88
C ASP A 655 -33.76 2.59 17.74
N ASN A 656 -32.85 3.50 17.38
CA ASN A 656 -31.44 3.14 17.30
C ASN A 656 -30.53 4.31 17.68
N PHE A 657 -30.14 4.36 18.96
CA PHE A 657 -28.97 5.11 19.45
C PHE A 657 -27.69 4.76 18.64
N ARG A 658 -27.69 3.64 17.92
CA ARG A 658 -26.60 3.11 17.07
C ARG A 658 -26.70 3.47 15.58
N ASN A 659 -27.69 4.26 15.15
CA ASN A 659 -27.72 4.76 13.79
C ASN A 659 -26.73 5.94 13.68
N VAL A 660 -25.52 5.67 13.16
CA VAL A 660 -24.40 6.62 12.95
C VAL A 660 -24.82 7.95 12.28
N TYR A 661 -25.96 7.97 11.56
CA TYR A 661 -26.48 9.17 10.91
C TYR A 661 -27.49 9.97 11.74
N ALA A 662 -28.23 9.32 12.64
CA ALA A 662 -29.16 9.95 13.58
C ALA A 662 -28.41 10.53 14.79
N HIS A 663 -27.34 9.84 15.23
CA HIS A 663 -26.43 10.28 16.28
C HIS A 663 -25.01 10.06 15.78
N PRO A 664 -24.37 11.05 15.14
CA PRO A 664 -22.96 10.93 14.78
C PRO A 664 -22.17 10.70 16.04
N TRP A 665 -21.30 9.69 16.03
CA TRP A 665 -20.36 9.49 17.12
C TRP A 665 -19.70 10.82 17.47
N THR A 666 -19.69 11.12 18.75
CA THR A 666 -19.21 12.38 19.29
C THR A 666 -18.20 12.07 20.37
N ASP A 667 -16.95 12.46 20.13
CA ASP A 667 -15.88 12.31 21.12
C ASP A 667 -15.76 13.60 21.93
N ILE A 668 -15.76 13.48 23.25
CA ILE A 668 -15.59 14.61 24.16
C ILE A 668 -14.19 14.59 24.75
N ILE A 669 -13.37 15.56 24.39
CA ILE A 669 -12.01 15.74 24.90
C ILE A 669 -12.05 16.75 26.05
N THR A 670 -11.68 16.31 27.24
CA THR A 670 -11.45 17.20 28.38
C THR A 670 -10.04 17.80 28.30
N LEU A 671 -9.92 19.09 28.56
CA LEU A 671 -8.65 19.81 28.64
C LEU A 671 -8.55 20.54 29.96
N ASN A 672 -7.33 20.71 30.47
CA ASN A 672 -7.10 21.65 31.56
C ASN A 672 -7.56 23.05 31.15
N ASP A 673 -7.98 23.86 32.13
CA ASP A 673 -8.57 25.16 31.86
C ASP A 673 -7.60 26.11 31.12
N GLU A 674 -6.29 26.01 31.34
CA GLU A 674 -5.29 26.86 30.68
C GLU A 674 -5.23 26.58 29.17
N ASP A 675 -5.14 25.32 28.79
CA ASP A 675 -5.01 24.89 27.40
C ASP A 675 -6.32 25.02 26.64
N PHE A 676 -7.46 24.77 27.29
CA PHE A 676 -8.78 25.08 26.75
C PHE A 676 -8.90 26.57 26.38
N ASN A 677 -8.49 27.46 27.29
CA ASN A 677 -8.47 28.90 27.04
C ASN A 677 -7.53 29.29 25.88
N LYS A 678 -6.34 28.68 25.78
CA LYS A 678 -5.40 28.93 24.67
C LYS A 678 -6.02 28.52 23.32
N ILE A 679 -6.73 27.40 23.24
CA ILE A 679 -7.38 26.94 22.01
C ILE A 679 -8.50 27.91 21.61
N ALA A 680 -9.33 28.32 22.57
CA ALA A 680 -10.38 29.31 22.33
C ALA A 680 -9.81 30.65 21.83
N ASP A 681 -8.74 31.15 22.44
CA ASP A 681 -8.07 32.39 22.03
C ASP A 681 -7.52 32.31 20.60
N ARG A 682 -6.93 31.16 20.22
CA ARG A 682 -6.44 30.92 18.84
C ARG A 682 -7.57 30.90 17.82
N ALA A 683 -8.72 30.33 18.19
CA ALA A 683 -9.92 30.35 17.38
C ALA A 683 -10.64 31.72 17.40
N GLY A 684 -10.19 32.67 18.22
CA GLY A 684 -10.78 34.00 18.36
C GLY A 684 -12.09 34.01 19.16
N ILE A 685 -12.30 33.01 20.03
CA ILE A 685 -13.50 32.81 20.84
C ILE A 685 -13.27 33.39 22.24
N SER A 686 -14.18 34.25 22.70
CA SER A 686 -14.08 34.90 24.01
C SER A 686 -14.88 34.16 25.06
N LEU A 687 -14.19 33.43 25.95
CA LEU A 687 -14.81 32.58 26.97
C LEU A 687 -15.34 33.33 28.21
N THR A 688 -14.90 34.57 28.45
CA THR A 688 -15.32 35.40 29.61
C THR A 688 -16.83 35.66 29.68
N LYS A 689 -17.54 35.53 28.54
CA LYS A 689 -19.00 35.65 28.48
C LYS A 689 -19.76 34.48 29.11
N TYR A 690 -19.07 33.37 29.37
CA TYR A 690 -19.62 32.12 29.90
C TYR A 690 -19.25 31.89 31.37
N GLU A 691 -18.56 32.85 32.00
CA GLU A 691 -18.28 32.84 33.45
C GLU A 691 -19.60 32.77 34.24
N GLY A 692 -19.81 31.68 34.97
CA GLY A 692 -21.04 31.42 35.71
C GLY A 692 -22.15 30.69 34.92
N SER A 693 -21.86 30.20 33.71
CA SER A 693 -22.69 29.18 33.04
C SER A 693 -22.82 27.94 33.94
N GLU A 694 -24.01 27.36 34.02
CA GLU A 694 -24.27 26.20 34.89
C GLU A 694 -23.46 24.95 34.52
N THR A 695 -23.16 24.73 33.24
CA THR A 695 -22.42 23.55 32.75
C THR A 695 -21.12 23.93 32.03
N GLY A 696 -20.87 25.21 31.81
CA GLY A 696 -19.68 25.71 31.10
C GLY A 696 -19.80 25.75 29.55
N PRO A 697 -18.84 26.38 28.88
CA PRO A 697 -18.76 26.46 27.42
C PRO A 697 -18.13 25.20 26.78
N VAL A 698 -18.57 24.88 25.56
CA VAL A 698 -17.97 23.82 24.73
C VAL A 698 -17.51 24.36 23.38
N LEU A 699 -16.39 23.84 22.90
CA LEU A 699 -15.85 24.13 21.56
C LEU A 699 -16.05 22.91 20.68
N ILE A 700 -16.50 23.08 19.45
CA ILE A 700 -16.75 21.95 18.53
C ILE A 700 -15.80 22.06 17.35
N TYR A 701 -15.20 20.94 16.96
CA TYR A 701 -14.34 20.90 15.79
C TYR A 701 -15.13 21.16 14.49
N ASP A 702 -14.57 21.97 13.59
CA ASP A 702 -15.30 22.51 12.44
C ASP A 702 -15.40 21.56 11.24
N SER A 703 -14.69 20.43 11.26
CA SER A 703 -14.63 19.48 10.15
C SER A 703 -15.26 18.15 10.55
N LEU A 704 -16.14 17.62 9.69
CA LEU A 704 -16.71 16.29 9.81
C LEU A 704 -16.66 15.60 8.45
N LYS A 705 -16.02 14.43 8.40
CA LYS A 705 -15.97 13.50 7.28
C LYS A 705 -16.99 12.41 7.53
N ILE A 706 -17.85 12.17 6.56
CA ILE A 706 -18.75 11.01 6.56
C ILE A 706 -18.59 10.24 5.25
N SER A 707 -18.51 8.92 5.34
CA SER A 707 -18.28 8.03 4.20
C SER A 707 -19.32 6.93 4.13
N THR A 708 -19.47 6.34 2.94
CA THR A 708 -20.33 5.17 2.75
C THR A 708 -19.83 3.92 3.47
N GLN A 709 -18.57 3.90 3.92
CA GLN A 709 -17.96 2.78 4.65
C GLN A 709 -17.88 3.00 6.16
N ASP A 710 -18.08 4.24 6.64
CA ASP A 710 -18.19 4.55 8.07
C ASP A 710 -19.47 3.94 8.69
N CYS A 711 -20.33 3.33 7.86
CA CYS A 711 -21.56 2.68 8.29
C CYS A 711 -21.67 1.29 7.67
N ALA A 712 -21.87 0.29 8.51
CA ALA A 712 -22.24 -1.04 8.09
C ALA A 712 -23.73 -1.24 8.40
N PHE A 713 -24.54 -1.40 7.36
CA PHE A 713 -25.92 -1.84 7.52
C PHE A 713 -25.96 -3.37 7.35
N PHE A 714 -26.54 -4.05 8.34
CA PHE A 714 -26.70 -5.51 8.35
C PHE A 714 -28.09 -5.96 7.90
N ASP A 715 -28.91 -5.03 7.38
CA ASP A 715 -30.23 -5.32 6.84
C ASP A 715 -30.14 -6.20 5.58
N ASP A 716 -31.09 -7.12 5.39
CA ASP A 716 -31.16 -8.01 4.21
C ASP A 716 -31.29 -7.26 2.87
N ASP A 717 -31.81 -6.02 2.89
CA ASP A 717 -31.98 -5.18 1.71
C ASP A 717 -30.80 -4.21 1.47
N ALA A 718 -29.80 -4.20 2.35
CA ALA A 718 -28.61 -3.38 2.19
C ALA A 718 -27.69 -3.92 1.09
N GLN A 719 -27.30 -3.04 0.17
CA GLN A 719 -26.30 -3.32 -0.86
C GLN A 719 -25.06 -2.51 -0.55
N LYS A 720 -23.94 -3.19 -0.24
CA LYS A 720 -22.66 -2.51 0.03
C LYS A 720 -22.29 -1.60 -1.16
N PRO A 721 -22.37 -0.26 -1.00
CA PRO A 721 -22.07 0.66 -2.08
C PRO A 721 -20.55 0.77 -2.24
N LYS A 722 -20.12 1.34 -3.36
CA LYS A 722 -18.71 1.72 -3.52
C LYS A 722 -18.38 2.87 -2.57
N TYR A 723 -17.11 2.95 -2.15
CA TYR A 723 -16.62 4.03 -1.30
C TYR A 723 -16.92 5.41 -1.90
N ASP A 724 -17.56 6.26 -1.12
CA ASP A 724 -17.69 7.70 -1.37
C ASP A 724 -17.57 8.43 -0.04
N GLU A 725 -16.90 9.57 -0.04
CA GLU A 725 -16.60 10.38 1.14
C GLU A 725 -17.07 11.82 0.96
N TYR A 726 -17.51 12.43 2.05
CA TYR A 726 -18.06 13.77 2.07
C TYR A 726 -17.44 14.55 3.24
N PHE A 727 -16.92 15.73 2.95
CA PHE A 727 -16.35 16.63 3.95
C PHE A 727 -17.30 17.79 4.20
N LEU A 728 -17.72 17.94 5.44
CA LEU A 728 -18.66 18.95 5.90
C LEU A 728 -17.92 19.94 6.81
N LYS A 729 -18.08 21.24 6.53
CA LYS A 729 -17.61 22.30 7.43
C LYS A 729 -18.76 22.85 8.25
N LYS A 730 -18.56 22.92 9.57
CA LYS A 730 -19.53 23.43 10.55
C LYS A 730 -20.87 22.69 10.42
N PRO A 731 -20.90 21.38 10.71
CA PRO A 731 -22.04 20.51 10.39
C PRO A 731 -23.31 20.84 11.20
N LEU A 732 -23.20 21.63 12.28
CA LEU A 732 -24.32 22.01 13.14
C LEU A 732 -24.88 23.40 12.81
N SER A 733 -26.20 23.52 12.88
CA SER A 733 -27.00 24.74 12.75
C SER A 733 -27.17 25.46 14.10
N VAL A 734 -26.05 25.80 14.75
CA VAL A 734 -26.00 26.46 16.08
C VAL A 734 -25.18 27.75 16.05
N ASN A 735 -25.56 28.73 16.88
CA ASN A 735 -24.88 30.02 17.02
C ASN A 735 -24.19 30.16 18.37
N GLU A 736 -23.14 30.98 18.44
CA GLU A 736 -22.45 31.32 19.69
C GLU A 736 -23.45 31.71 20.79
N GLY A 737 -23.42 30.99 21.92
CA GLY A 737 -24.29 31.20 23.07
C GLY A 737 -25.53 30.32 23.13
N ASP A 738 -25.85 29.61 22.05
CA ASP A 738 -26.94 28.63 22.02
C ASP A 738 -26.67 27.49 23.02
N THR A 739 -27.76 26.91 23.54
CA THR A 739 -27.67 25.74 24.43
C THR A 739 -27.95 24.51 23.59
N ILE A 740 -26.99 23.59 23.58
CA ILE A 740 -27.12 22.31 22.89
C ILE A 740 -27.23 21.21 23.93
N GLU A 741 -28.00 20.19 23.62
CA GLU A 741 -28.11 18.97 24.41
C GLU A 741 -27.06 17.99 23.91
N LEU A 742 -26.19 17.54 24.80
CA LEU A 742 -25.30 16.40 24.54
C LEU A 742 -25.96 15.17 25.13
N GLU A 743 -26.21 14.18 24.28
CA GLU A 743 -26.62 12.83 24.70
C GLU A 743 -25.35 12.05 24.99
N LEU A 744 -25.28 11.45 26.17
CA LEU A 744 -24.11 10.77 26.69
C LEU A 744 -24.55 9.40 27.14
N THR A 745 -23.77 8.40 26.80
CA THR A 745 -24.00 7.02 27.21
C THR A 745 -22.85 6.60 28.07
N GLU A 746 -23.17 6.12 29.26
CA GLU A 746 -22.19 5.60 30.19
C GLU A 746 -22.50 4.16 30.53
N TYR A 747 -21.50 3.31 30.36
CA TYR A 747 -21.63 1.90 30.67
C TYR A 747 -21.08 1.65 32.07
N ASP A 748 -21.97 1.28 33.00
CA ASP A 748 -21.54 0.87 34.33
C ASP A 748 -21.02 -0.56 34.25
N GLU A 749 -19.70 -0.75 34.33
CA GLU A 749 -19.07 -2.07 34.32
C GLU A 749 -19.45 -2.93 35.54
N GLU A 750 -19.78 -2.32 36.69
CA GLU A 750 -20.17 -3.05 37.90
C GLU A 750 -21.63 -3.54 37.84
N GLN A 751 -22.52 -2.78 37.20
CA GLN A 751 -23.95 -3.11 37.08
C GLN A 751 -24.33 -3.70 35.73
N ASN A 752 -23.46 -3.58 34.73
CA ASN A 752 -23.69 -3.96 33.34
C ASN A 752 -24.99 -3.35 32.79
N GLU A 753 -25.16 -2.05 33.02
CA GLU A 753 -26.26 -1.25 32.48
C GLU A 753 -25.68 -0.04 31.74
N GLU A 754 -26.25 0.25 30.57
CA GLU A 754 -26.00 1.51 29.86
C GLU A 754 -26.96 2.57 30.43
N TYR A 755 -26.38 3.67 30.92
CA TYR A 755 -27.10 4.84 31.39
C TYR A 755 -26.99 5.94 30.33
N ASP A 756 -28.10 6.20 29.66
CA ASP A 756 -28.23 7.34 28.75
C ASP A 756 -28.72 8.56 29.53
N PHE A 757 -27.99 9.66 29.43
CA PHE A 757 -28.41 10.93 30.01
C PHE A 757 -28.09 12.09 29.07
N THR A 758 -28.75 13.21 29.31
CA THR A 758 -28.67 14.38 28.45
C THR A 758 -28.24 15.60 29.25
N VAL A 759 -27.16 16.24 28.81
CA VAL A 759 -26.58 17.39 29.50
C VAL A 759 -26.70 18.64 28.62
N PRO A 760 -27.31 19.73 29.12
CA PRO A 760 -27.34 20.99 28.40
C PRO A 760 -26.00 21.69 28.53
N VAL A 761 -25.34 22.03 27.42
CA VAL A 761 -24.06 22.75 27.39
C VAL A 761 -24.13 24.02 26.53
N LYS A 762 -23.24 24.99 26.77
CA LYS A 762 -23.20 26.25 26.00
C LYS A 762 -22.24 26.16 24.84
N PHE A 763 -22.75 26.27 23.62
CA PHE A 763 -21.89 26.33 22.43
C PHE A 763 -21.12 27.66 22.39
N ALA A 764 -19.79 27.61 22.53
CA ALA A 764 -18.93 28.79 22.50
C ALA A 764 -18.38 29.09 21.10
N GLY A 765 -18.20 28.08 20.27
CA GLY A 765 -17.82 28.28 18.87
C GLY A 765 -17.16 27.07 18.23
N TYR A 766 -16.87 27.22 16.94
CA TYR A 766 -16.14 26.23 16.17
C TYR A 766 -14.63 26.46 16.23
N ILE A 767 -13.85 25.40 16.32
CA ILE A 767 -12.39 25.42 16.23
C ILE A 767 -11.92 24.62 15.03
N ASP A 768 -10.82 25.03 14.40
CA ASP A 768 -10.24 24.36 13.24
C ASP A 768 -8.92 23.66 13.60
N ALA A 769 -8.35 22.95 12.64
CA ALA A 769 -7.09 22.23 12.80
C ALA A 769 -5.94 23.17 13.23
N ASP A 770 -5.95 24.44 12.83
CA ASP A 770 -4.89 25.40 13.16
C ASP A 770 -4.94 25.81 14.64
N ALA A 771 -6.12 25.84 15.26
CA ALA A 771 -6.28 26.14 16.68
C ALA A 771 -5.70 25.03 17.58
N ILE A 772 -5.80 23.77 17.14
CA ILE A 772 -5.43 22.58 17.92
C ILE A 772 -4.09 21.94 17.53
N LYS A 773 -3.46 22.34 16.41
CA LYS A 773 -2.27 21.69 15.83
C LYS A 773 -1.06 21.46 16.74
N GLU A 774 -0.95 22.20 17.84
CA GLU A 774 0.15 22.01 18.80
C GLU A 774 -0.11 20.85 19.77
N TYR A 775 -1.38 20.46 19.90
CA TYR A 775 -1.87 19.43 20.79
C TYR A 775 -2.27 18.18 19.99
N PHE A 776 -3.05 18.34 18.91
CA PHE A 776 -3.72 17.25 18.21
C PHE A 776 -3.61 17.34 16.69
N THR A 777 -3.53 16.18 16.05
CA THR A 777 -4.11 15.94 14.74
C THR A 777 -5.33 15.05 14.95
N LEU A 778 -6.49 15.45 14.43
CA LEU A 778 -7.74 14.68 14.56
C LEU A 778 -8.04 13.96 13.24
N ASN A 779 -8.72 12.81 13.33
CA ASN A 779 -9.35 12.17 12.18
C ASN A 779 -10.78 12.68 12.05
N ASP A 780 -11.14 13.32 10.94
CA ASP A 780 -12.44 14.01 10.77
C ASP A 780 -13.67 13.08 10.81
N ASN A 781 -13.56 11.78 11.03
CA ASN A 781 -14.66 10.80 10.96
C ASN A 781 -15.68 10.87 12.11
N VAL A 782 -15.43 11.71 13.12
CA VAL A 782 -16.23 11.81 14.36
C VAL A 782 -16.41 13.28 14.70
N THR A 783 -17.50 13.63 15.38
CA THR A 783 -17.69 15.00 15.89
C THR A 783 -16.86 15.17 17.17
N PHE A 784 -15.83 16.03 17.16
CA PHE A 784 -15.06 16.30 18.37
C PHE A 784 -15.61 17.51 19.12
N ILE A 785 -15.86 17.33 20.42
CA ILE A 785 -16.20 18.37 21.37
C ILE A 785 -15.06 18.52 22.35
N PHE A 786 -14.68 19.76 22.65
CA PHE A 786 -13.69 20.08 23.66
C PHE A 786 -14.39 20.77 24.83
N ILE A 787 -14.08 20.32 26.03
CA ILE A 787 -14.56 20.88 27.29
C ILE A 787 -13.39 21.17 28.23
N SER A 788 -13.58 22.10 29.16
CA SER A 788 -12.59 22.35 30.21
C SER A 788 -12.82 21.44 31.42
N GLU A 789 -11.81 21.23 32.27
CA GLU A 789 -11.95 20.54 33.55
C GLU A 789 -13.09 21.13 34.40
N GLN A 790 -13.18 22.46 34.47
CA GLN A 790 -14.28 23.13 35.17
C GLN A 790 -15.66 22.81 34.56
N THR A 791 -15.74 22.74 33.23
CA THR A 791 -16.98 22.39 32.50
C THR A 791 -17.38 20.96 32.83
N ARG A 792 -16.43 20.02 32.77
CA ARG A 792 -16.62 18.62 33.18
C ARG A 792 -17.14 18.52 34.61
N ASP A 793 -16.47 19.16 35.57
CA ASP A 793 -16.85 19.09 36.99
C ASP A 793 -18.28 19.58 37.22
N ASN A 794 -18.68 20.63 36.50
CA ASN A 794 -20.05 21.13 36.57
C ASN A 794 -21.08 20.14 35.98
N ILE A 795 -20.70 19.36 34.96
CA ILE A 795 -21.55 18.31 34.41
C ILE A 795 -21.67 17.15 35.41
N ILE A 796 -20.55 16.67 35.98
CA ILE A 796 -20.54 15.62 37.02
C ILE A 796 -21.39 16.04 38.24
N LEU A 797 -21.31 17.30 38.66
CA LEU A 797 -22.10 17.81 39.78
C LEU A 797 -23.61 17.81 39.51
N LYS A 798 -24.03 17.87 38.25
CA LYS A 798 -25.43 17.81 37.85
C LYS A 798 -25.92 16.40 37.68
N ASP A 799 -25.07 15.53 37.13
CA ASP A 799 -25.36 14.12 36.96
C ASP A 799 -24.17 13.29 37.47
N PRO A 800 -24.27 12.74 38.70
CA PRO A 800 -23.20 11.92 39.30
C PRO A 800 -22.89 10.64 38.50
N GLU A 801 -23.74 10.28 37.53
CA GLU A 801 -23.51 9.14 36.66
C GLU A 801 -22.45 9.45 35.58
N PHE A 802 -22.27 10.72 35.14
CA PHE A 802 -21.33 11.21 34.09
C PHE A 802 -19.83 10.99 34.36
N GLY A 803 -19.47 10.31 35.45
CA GLY A 803 -18.08 10.17 35.91
C GLY A 803 -17.76 8.82 36.54
N ARG A 804 -18.51 7.75 36.19
CA ARG A 804 -18.14 6.36 36.50
C ARG A 804 -17.01 5.85 35.59
N ASN A 805 -16.79 6.45 34.42
CA ASN A 805 -15.66 6.16 33.54
C ASN A 805 -14.36 6.84 33.99
N ASP A 806 -13.28 6.07 33.99
CA ASP A 806 -11.98 6.50 34.50
C ASP A 806 -11.28 7.52 33.59
N ILE A 807 -10.96 8.70 34.13
CA ILE A 807 -10.14 9.71 33.45
C ILE A 807 -8.68 9.25 33.47
N TRP A 808 -8.09 9.09 32.29
CA TRP A 808 -6.68 8.82 32.17
C TRP A 808 -5.89 10.11 32.22
N LYS A 809 -5.16 10.32 33.32
CA LYS A 809 -4.12 11.33 33.35
C LYS A 809 -2.97 10.84 32.49
N CYS A 810 -2.64 11.55 31.43
CA CYS A 810 -1.64 11.14 30.46
C CYS A 810 -0.51 12.16 30.35
N VAL A 811 0.73 11.67 30.29
CA VAL A 811 1.91 12.43 29.87
C VAL A 811 2.39 11.85 28.55
N PHE A 812 2.18 12.59 27.47
CA PHE A 812 2.69 12.29 26.14
C PHE A 812 4.10 12.86 26.01
N PHE A 813 5.10 12.10 25.57
CA PHE A 813 6.48 12.59 25.47
C PHE A 813 7.33 11.94 24.37
N ASN A 814 8.42 12.61 24.01
CA ASN A 814 9.45 12.16 23.06
C ASN A 814 10.81 12.07 23.72
N VAL A 815 11.53 10.96 23.50
CA VAL A 815 12.92 10.80 23.94
C VAL A 815 13.91 11.07 22.81
N ASN A 816 15.09 11.59 23.15
CA ASN A 816 16.14 11.94 22.19
C ASN A 816 16.90 10.73 21.62
N THR A 817 16.77 9.54 22.22
CA THR A 817 17.56 8.34 21.91
C THR A 817 16.72 7.07 22.02
N GLU A 818 16.94 6.10 21.12
CA GLU A 818 16.28 4.77 21.15
C GLU A 818 16.66 3.95 22.40
N ASP A 819 17.88 4.13 22.95
CA ASP A 819 18.35 3.48 24.19
C ASP A 819 18.14 4.38 25.43
N SER A 820 16.90 4.79 25.71
CA SER A 820 16.60 5.70 26.83
C SER A 820 16.61 4.98 28.19
N GLN A 821 17.35 5.52 29.17
CA GLN A 821 17.31 5.01 30.55
C GLN A 821 15.98 5.33 31.24
N LEU A 822 15.34 6.44 30.84
CA LEU A 822 14.03 6.82 31.31
C LEU A 822 12.95 5.79 30.94
N ILE A 823 12.94 5.31 29.68
CA ILE A 823 11.98 4.28 29.24
C ILE A 823 12.14 3.00 30.06
N GLY A 824 13.38 2.54 30.26
CA GLY A 824 13.64 1.38 31.11
C GLY A 824 13.31 1.58 32.60
N LYS A 825 13.26 2.84 33.09
CA LYS A 825 12.81 3.17 34.45
C LYS A 825 11.28 3.16 34.54
N LEU A 826 10.59 3.76 33.57
CA LEU A 826 9.13 3.82 33.51
C LEU A 826 8.50 2.44 33.31
N SER A 827 9.11 1.59 32.47
CA SER A 827 8.67 0.19 32.28
C SER A 827 8.78 -0.65 33.57
N LYS A 828 9.78 -0.38 34.43
CA LYS A 828 9.86 -1.06 35.74
C LYS A 828 8.78 -0.62 36.72
N ILE A 829 8.32 0.63 36.63
CA ILE A 829 7.18 1.10 37.43
C ILE A 829 5.93 0.30 37.00
N GLU A 830 5.73 0.08 35.70
CA GLU A 830 4.67 -0.80 35.19
C GLU A 830 4.78 -2.24 35.71
N ASP A 831 5.98 -2.84 35.71
CA ASP A 831 6.22 -4.19 36.24
C ASP A 831 5.97 -4.30 37.77
N GLU A 832 6.32 -3.27 38.54
CA GLU A 832 6.21 -3.27 40.01
C GLU A 832 4.76 -3.14 40.49
N PHE A 833 3.91 -2.45 39.71
CA PHE A 833 2.50 -2.22 40.04
C PHE A 833 1.53 -3.11 39.25
N GLY A 834 2.03 -3.89 38.27
CA GLY A 834 1.23 -4.86 37.51
C GLY A 834 0.19 -4.23 36.58
N GLN A 835 0.45 -3.02 36.08
CA GLN A 835 -0.50 -2.27 35.24
C GLN A 835 0.17 -1.60 34.04
N SER A 836 -0.49 -1.63 32.89
CA SER A 836 0.01 -1.08 31.62
C SER A 836 0.00 0.45 31.57
N ALA A 837 0.96 1.06 32.26
CA ALA A 837 1.09 2.50 32.40
C ALA A 837 1.89 3.18 31.28
N LEU A 838 2.93 2.53 30.74
CA LEU A 838 3.76 3.09 29.68
C LEU A 838 3.43 2.43 28.34
N GLN A 839 2.95 3.22 27.38
CA GLN A 839 2.66 2.73 26.05
C GLN A 839 3.51 3.46 25.02
N SER A 840 4.25 2.71 24.20
CA SER A 840 4.81 3.27 22.98
C SER A 840 3.67 3.56 22.01
N MET A 841 3.54 4.82 21.61
CA MET A 841 2.60 5.24 20.58
C MET A 841 3.15 5.05 19.17
N GLU A 842 4.29 4.36 19.00
CA GLU A 842 4.70 3.76 17.73
C GLU A 842 3.76 2.62 17.28
N PHE A 843 2.45 2.77 17.50
CA PHE A 843 1.46 2.14 16.64
C PHE A 843 1.51 2.91 15.33
N PHE A 844 2.04 2.22 14.32
CA PHE A 844 2.16 2.68 12.95
C PHE A 844 1.00 3.60 12.57
N ASP A 845 1.28 4.89 12.51
CA ASP A 845 0.38 5.88 11.95
C ASP A 845 0.02 5.35 10.56
N LEU A 846 -1.26 5.12 10.25
CA LEU A 846 -1.66 4.65 8.91
C LEU A 846 -1.14 5.63 7.83
N LYS A 847 -0.88 6.88 8.24
CA LYS A 847 -0.14 7.90 7.50
C LYS A 847 1.30 7.49 7.17
N ASP A 848 2.04 6.90 8.10
CA ASP A 848 3.38 6.35 7.86
C ASP A 848 3.32 5.15 6.90
N PHE A 849 2.28 4.31 6.97
CA PHE A 849 2.06 3.23 5.98
C PHE A 849 1.92 3.81 4.57
N SER A 850 0.94 4.69 4.42
CA SER A 850 0.59 5.29 3.15
C SER A 850 1.75 6.10 2.59
N GLU A 851 2.49 6.81 3.45
CA GLU A 851 3.69 7.54 3.07
C GLU A 851 4.80 6.59 2.58
N VAL A 852 5.03 5.48 3.28
CA VAL A 852 6.05 4.51 2.85
C VAL A 852 5.65 3.78 1.56
N VAL A 853 4.40 3.34 1.42
CA VAL A 853 3.91 2.69 0.18
C VAL A 853 3.91 3.68 -0.99
N THR A 854 3.47 4.93 -0.76
CA THR A 854 3.54 6.02 -1.75
C THR A 854 4.99 6.31 -2.14
N THR A 855 5.92 6.28 -1.19
CA THR A 855 7.35 6.47 -1.44
C THR A 855 7.91 5.33 -2.30
N ILE A 856 7.56 4.08 -2.03
CA ILE A 856 7.92 2.92 -2.86
C ILE A 856 7.39 3.09 -4.29
N ALA A 857 6.12 3.44 -4.46
CA ALA A 857 5.51 3.69 -5.77
C ALA A 857 6.23 4.81 -6.54
N ASN A 858 6.57 5.90 -5.85
CA ASN A 858 7.31 7.03 -6.42
C ASN A 858 8.74 6.64 -6.83
N ILE A 859 9.47 5.87 -6.03
CA ILE A 859 10.81 5.39 -6.36
C ILE A 859 10.78 4.55 -7.64
N VAL A 860 9.84 3.61 -7.74
CA VAL A 860 9.64 2.78 -8.94
C VAL A 860 9.34 3.67 -10.14
N ALA A 861 8.40 4.61 -10.02
CA ALA A 861 8.03 5.52 -11.08
C ALA A 861 9.17 6.41 -11.58
N VAL A 862 9.99 6.94 -10.66
CA VAL A 862 11.17 7.75 -11.00
C VAL A 862 12.20 6.90 -11.75
N CYS A 863 12.46 5.67 -11.30
CA CYS A 863 13.36 4.75 -11.99
C CYS A 863 12.91 4.49 -13.43
N PHE A 864 11.62 4.16 -13.64
CA PHE A 864 11.05 3.98 -14.97
C PHE A 864 11.13 5.25 -15.82
N THR A 865 10.83 6.41 -15.24
CA THR A 865 10.88 7.70 -15.94
C THR A 865 12.29 8.03 -16.41
N LEU A 866 13.31 7.82 -15.56
CA LEU A 866 14.71 8.05 -15.90
C LEU A 866 15.18 7.13 -17.03
N MET A 867 14.82 5.85 -16.98
CA MET A 867 15.16 4.88 -18.02
C MET A 867 14.51 5.25 -19.37
N ILE A 868 13.21 5.58 -19.39
CA ILE A 868 12.50 6.03 -20.59
C ILE A 868 13.10 7.33 -21.13
N ALA A 869 13.41 8.29 -20.25
CA ALA A 869 14.03 9.56 -20.61
C ALA A 869 15.36 9.33 -21.33
N LEU A 870 16.20 8.40 -20.86
CA LEU A 870 17.47 8.06 -21.48
C LEU A 870 17.30 7.55 -22.92
N ILE A 871 16.38 6.61 -23.17
CA ILE A 871 16.12 6.09 -24.52
C ILE A 871 15.67 7.21 -25.45
N CYS A 872 14.72 8.01 -24.98
CA CYS A 872 14.13 9.07 -25.77
C CYS A 872 15.13 10.20 -26.08
N LEU A 873 16.03 10.54 -25.16
CA LEU A 873 17.13 11.48 -25.40
C LEU A 873 18.14 10.95 -26.40
N LEU A 874 18.52 9.66 -26.33
CA LEU A 874 19.38 9.02 -27.34
C LEU A 874 18.74 9.05 -28.73
N ASN A 875 17.43 8.80 -28.82
CA ASN A 875 16.71 8.89 -30.09
C ASN A 875 16.56 10.34 -30.60
N LEU A 876 16.39 11.31 -29.69
CA LEU A 876 16.41 12.72 -30.04
C LEU A 876 17.78 13.11 -30.63
N TYR A 877 18.87 12.71 -29.99
CA TYR A 877 20.23 12.94 -30.48
C TYR A 877 20.41 12.36 -31.89
N ASN A 878 19.98 11.12 -32.13
CA ASN A 878 20.02 10.49 -33.46
C ASN A 878 19.27 11.30 -34.51
N SER A 879 18.06 11.77 -34.17
CA SER A 879 17.24 12.56 -35.08
C SER A 879 17.88 13.90 -35.44
N VAL A 880 18.48 14.56 -34.45
CA VAL A 880 19.17 15.84 -34.64
C VAL A 880 20.43 15.65 -35.49
N MET A 881 21.23 14.63 -35.18
CA MET A 881 22.44 14.29 -35.93
C MET A 881 22.13 14.00 -37.39
N GLY A 882 21.11 13.18 -37.67
CA GLY A 882 20.72 12.85 -39.04
C GLY A 882 20.28 14.05 -39.86
N ARG A 883 19.60 15.00 -39.22
CA ARG A 883 19.22 16.24 -39.86
C ARG A 883 20.41 17.15 -40.12
N CYS A 884 21.38 17.19 -39.21
CA CYS A 884 22.61 17.95 -39.36
C CYS A 884 23.37 17.48 -40.61
N LEU A 885 23.61 16.17 -40.71
CA LEU A 885 24.28 15.52 -41.84
C LEU A 885 23.55 15.76 -43.17
N ALA A 886 22.22 15.62 -43.19
CA ALA A 886 21.42 15.84 -44.40
C ALA A 886 21.48 17.29 -44.91
N ARG A 887 21.79 18.26 -44.03
CA ARG A 887 21.80 19.70 -44.36
C ARG A 887 23.20 20.32 -44.38
N HIS A 888 24.24 19.51 -44.28
CA HIS A 888 25.63 19.99 -44.28
C HIS A 888 25.93 20.83 -45.54
N LYS A 889 25.55 20.35 -46.73
CA LYS A 889 25.75 21.07 -48.01
C LYS A 889 24.99 22.40 -48.06
N GLU A 890 23.73 22.42 -47.58
CA GLU A 890 22.92 23.65 -47.48
C GLU A 890 23.62 24.70 -46.59
N MET A 891 24.16 24.27 -45.46
CA MET A 891 24.85 25.15 -44.51
C MET A 891 26.19 25.66 -45.04
N ALA A 892 26.93 24.82 -45.77
CA ALA A 892 28.17 25.22 -46.42
C ALA A 892 27.91 26.31 -47.48
N VAL A 893 26.87 26.15 -48.31
CA VAL A 893 26.47 27.16 -49.31
C VAL A 893 26.08 28.49 -48.63
N LEU A 894 25.27 28.45 -47.57
CA LEU A 894 24.89 29.65 -46.82
C LEU A 894 26.11 30.34 -46.19
N HIS A 895 27.09 29.57 -45.73
CA HIS A 895 28.33 30.13 -45.20
C HIS A 895 29.17 30.79 -46.30
N SER A 896 29.28 30.16 -47.48
CA SER A 896 29.94 30.74 -48.67
C SER A 896 29.23 32.01 -49.18
N MET A 897 27.93 32.13 -48.95
CA MET A 897 27.14 33.35 -49.23
C MET A 897 27.30 34.45 -48.16
N GLY A 898 28.17 34.27 -47.16
CA GLY A 898 28.48 35.28 -46.15
C GLY A 898 27.63 35.20 -44.87
N MET A 899 26.88 34.12 -44.63
CA MET A 899 26.09 34.00 -43.40
C MET A 899 26.98 33.92 -42.16
N THR A 900 26.81 34.88 -41.24
CA THR A 900 27.60 34.94 -40.00
C THR A 900 27.19 33.84 -39.00
N LYS A 901 28.09 33.49 -38.07
CA LYS A 901 27.82 32.50 -36.99
C LYS A 901 26.65 32.93 -36.10
N LYS A 902 26.50 34.24 -35.83
CA LYS A 902 25.36 34.79 -35.07
C LYS A 902 24.04 34.57 -35.81
N GLN A 903 24.01 34.82 -37.13
CA GLN A 903 22.82 34.60 -37.96
C GLN A 903 22.45 33.12 -38.07
N LYS A 904 23.45 32.24 -38.24
CA LYS A 904 23.27 30.77 -38.22
C LYS A 904 22.61 30.30 -36.93
N ASN A 905 23.15 30.72 -35.78
CA ASN A 905 22.61 30.33 -34.46
C ASN A 905 21.18 30.83 -34.26
N LYS A 906 20.86 32.05 -34.71
CA LYS A 906 19.51 32.61 -34.63
C LYS A 906 18.50 31.86 -35.50
N MET A 907 18.91 31.48 -36.72
CA MET A 907 18.10 30.64 -37.61
C MET A 907 17.79 29.28 -36.96
N LEU A 908 18.81 28.60 -36.42
CA LEU A 908 18.65 27.31 -35.76
C LEU A 908 17.78 27.39 -34.50
N PHE A 909 17.88 28.49 -33.75
CA PHE A 909 17.03 28.72 -32.58
C PHE A 909 15.54 28.85 -32.95
N ILE A 910 15.23 29.64 -33.97
CA ILE A 910 13.85 29.81 -34.48
C ILE A 910 13.29 28.49 -35.00
N GLU A 911 14.13 27.72 -35.67
CA GLU A 911 13.80 26.40 -36.17
C GLU A 911 13.46 25.43 -35.03
N ASN A 912 14.30 25.36 -33.99
CA ASN A 912 14.11 24.50 -32.83
C ASN A 912 12.83 24.84 -32.05
N ILE A 913 12.54 26.14 -31.84
CA ILE A 913 11.29 26.58 -31.19
C ILE A 913 10.07 26.02 -31.94
N ARG A 914 10.07 26.08 -33.27
CA ARG A 914 8.94 25.58 -34.08
C ARG A 914 8.79 24.08 -34.01
N LEU A 915 9.89 23.33 -33.92
CA LEU A 915 9.84 21.90 -33.72
C LEU A 915 9.26 21.58 -32.34
N LEU A 916 9.69 22.29 -31.29
CA LEU A 916 9.17 22.12 -29.94
C LEU A 916 7.66 22.37 -29.88
N ILE A 917 7.18 23.51 -30.39
CA ILE A 917 5.75 23.84 -30.42
C ILE A 917 4.94 22.72 -31.11
N LYS A 918 5.38 22.26 -32.29
CA LYS A 918 4.70 21.17 -33.01
C LYS A 918 4.75 19.84 -32.26
N SER A 919 5.78 19.61 -31.47
CA SER A 919 5.96 18.37 -30.70
C SER A 919 5.10 18.36 -29.44
N PHE A 920 5.06 19.49 -28.73
CA PHE A 920 4.27 19.66 -27.50
C PHE A 920 2.78 19.62 -27.79
N ILE A 921 2.30 20.23 -28.87
CA ILE A 921 0.87 20.12 -29.26
C ILE A 921 0.48 18.64 -29.49
N ARG A 922 1.33 17.87 -30.18
CA ARG A 922 1.06 16.44 -30.40
C ARG A 922 1.14 15.63 -29.10
N SER A 923 2.10 15.98 -28.24
CA SER A 923 2.25 15.32 -26.94
C SER A 923 1.05 15.57 -26.04
N ALA A 924 0.60 16.82 -25.94
CA ALA A 924 -0.56 17.18 -25.13
C ALA A 924 -1.80 16.39 -25.56
N LEU A 925 -2.06 16.27 -26.87
CA LEU A 925 -3.20 15.47 -27.36
C LEU A 925 -3.09 13.98 -26.97
N ILE A 926 -1.90 13.39 -27.05
CA ILE A 926 -1.69 11.98 -26.69
C ILE A 926 -1.82 11.79 -25.17
N THR A 927 -1.16 12.63 -24.38
CA THR A 927 -1.14 12.55 -22.92
C THR A 927 -2.53 12.83 -22.33
N SER A 928 -3.26 13.84 -22.82
CA SER A 928 -4.62 14.13 -22.35
C SER A 928 -5.59 12.99 -22.70
N GLY A 929 -5.48 12.41 -23.90
CA GLY A 929 -6.29 11.25 -24.28
C GLY A 929 -6.02 10.04 -23.38
N PHE A 930 -4.74 9.79 -23.05
CA PHE A 930 -4.37 8.75 -22.09
C PHE A 930 -4.88 9.05 -20.68
N ALA A 931 -4.67 10.26 -20.17
CA ALA A 931 -5.09 10.65 -18.83
C ALA A 931 -6.61 10.50 -18.64
N ILE A 932 -7.42 10.90 -19.62
CA ILE A 932 -8.88 10.71 -19.59
C ILE A 932 -9.24 9.22 -19.61
N CYS A 933 -8.54 8.42 -20.42
CA CYS A 933 -8.78 6.97 -20.47
C CYS A 933 -8.45 6.30 -19.13
N LEU A 934 -7.29 6.64 -18.54
CA LEU A 934 -6.86 6.10 -17.25
C LEU A 934 -7.80 6.56 -16.12
N TYR A 935 -8.18 7.84 -16.08
CA TYR A 935 -9.16 8.34 -15.13
C TYR A 935 -10.50 7.59 -15.24
N LYS A 936 -10.99 7.34 -16.45
CA LYS A 936 -12.22 6.53 -16.64
C LYS A 936 -12.05 5.09 -16.18
N LEU A 937 -10.90 4.46 -16.46
CA LEU A 937 -10.62 3.10 -16.01
C LEU A 937 -10.56 3.00 -14.49
N ILE A 938 -9.91 3.96 -13.83
CA ILE A 938 -9.85 4.04 -12.37
C ILE A 938 -11.27 4.21 -11.82
N ASN A 939 -12.05 5.16 -12.34
CA ASN A 939 -13.42 5.40 -11.88
C ASN A 939 -14.41 4.25 -12.14
N LEU A 940 -14.07 3.27 -12.99
CA LEU A 940 -14.88 2.05 -13.11
C LEU A 940 -14.76 1.16 -11.87
N HIS A 941 -13.62 1.19 -11.18
CA HIS A 941 -13.34 0.31 -10.03
C HIS A 941 -13.32 1.07 -8.69
N TYR A 942 -12.93 2.34 -8.69
CA TYR A 942 -12.84 3.20 -7.50
C TYR A 942 -13.70 4.46 -7.72
N GLU A 943 -14.80 4.67 -6.99
CA GLU A 943 -15.63 5.86 -7.19
C GLU A 943 -14.92 7.13 -6.67
N ARG A 944 -14.95 8.20 -7.47
CA ARG A 944 -14.53 9.59 -7.13
C ARG A 944 -13.08 9.80 -6.66
N VAL A 945 -12.12 8.99 -7.11
CA VAL A 945 -10.68 9.31 -6.89
C VAL A 945 -10.30 10.62 -7.58
N SER A 946 -9.91 11.62 -6.78
CA SER A 946 -9.38 12.88 -7.30
C SER A 946 -7.94 12.70 -7.75
N ILE A 947 -7.71 12.72 -9.08
CA ILE A 947 -6.37 12.51 -9.62
C ILE A 947 -5.62 13.83 -9.74
N THR A 948 -4.48 13.92 -9.06
CA THR A 948 -3.63 15.10 -9.07
C THR A 948 -2.83 15.19 -10.37
N ILE A 949 -2.87 16.34 -11.05
CA ILE A 949 -2.07 16.56 -12.25
C ILE A 949 -0.61 16.85 -11.85
N PRO A 950 0.39 16.13 -12.39
CA PRO A 950 1.80 16.30 -12.01
C PRO A 950 2.42 17.55 -12.65
N VAL A 951 2.04 18.75 -12.20
CA VAL A 951 2.50 20.04 -12.74
C VAL A 951 4.02 20.16 -12.70
N GLY A 952 4.66 19.73 -11.60
CA GLY A 952 6.11 19.69 -11.48
C GLY A 952 6.78 18.81 -12.55
N GLY A 953 6.25 17.61 -12.77
CA GLY A 953 6.70 16.69 -13.82
C GLY A 953 6.55 17.26 -15.23
N ILE A 954 5.49 18.05 -15.47
CA ILE A 954 5.28 18.76 -16.74
C ILE A 954 6.38 19.79 -16.98
N ILE A 955 6.65 20.65 -16.00
CA ILE A 955 7.67 21.70 -16.14
C ILE A 955 9.05 21.08 -16.40
N ILE A 956 9.44 20.07 -15.61
CA ILE A 956 10.73 19.38 -15.75
C ILE A 956 10.84 18.75 -17.14
N THR A 957 9.82 18.01 -17.59
CA THR A 957 9.81 17.37 -18.92
C THR A 957 9.98 18.40 -20.04
N LEU A 958 9.26 19.52 -19.97
CA LEU A 958 9.38 20.58 -20.98
C LEU A 958 10.78 21.19 -20.97
N LEU A 959 11.35 21.51 -19.80
CA LEU A 959 12.70 22.05 -19.67
C LEU A 959 13.77 21.10 -20.22
N VAL A 960 13.70 19.80 -19.88
CA VAL A 960 14.65 18.79 -20.37
C VAL A 960 14.55 18.63 -21.88
N SER A 961 13.35 18.65 -22.46
CA SER A 961 13.18 18.55 -23.91
C SER A 961 13.70 19.79 -24.67
N ILE A 962 13.50 21.00 -24.11
CA ILE A 962 14.00 22.26 -24.66
C ILE A 962 15.53 22.28 -24.61
N THR A 963 16.09 22.04 -23.43
CA THR A 963 17.54 22.05 -23.21
C THR A 963 18.24 20.94 -24.00
N GLY A 964 17.67 19.73 -24.03
CA GLY A 964 18.16 18.60 -24.80
C GLY A 964 18.23 18.89 -26.30
N LEU A 965 17.16 19.42 -26.90
CA LEU A 965 17.16 19.80 -28.32
C LEU A 965 18.21 20.87 -28.63
N MET A 966 18.29 21.92 -27.80
CA MET A 966 19.26 22.99 -27.99
C MET A 966 20.72 22.50 -27.84
N ALA A 967 20.99 21.69 -26.83
CA ALA A 967 22.30 21.11 -26.55
C ALA A 967 22.75 20.19 -27.69
N PHE A 968 21.92 19.23 -28.09
CA PHE A 968 22.25 18.31 -29.17
C PHE A 968 22.46 19.03 -30.51
N THR A 969 21.64 20.04 -30.81
CA THR A 969 21.81 20.87 -32.02
C THR A 969 23.18 21.56 -31.98
N LYS A 970 23.54 22.16 -30.85
CA LYS A 970 24.83 22.86 -30.67
C LYS A 970 26.02 21.90 -30.77
N ILE A 971 25.92 20.70 -30.18
CA ILE A 971 26.96 19.66 -30.23
C ILE A 971 27.20 19.21 -31.67
N CYS A 972 26.14 18.89 -32.42
CA CYS A 972 26.26 18.42 -33.81
C CYS A 972 26.94 19.48 -34.69
N TYR A 973 26.49 20.74 -34.62
CA TYR A 973 27.07 21.81 -35.43
C TYR A 973 28.48 22.24 -35.01
N ARG A 974 28.86 22.10 -33.74
CA ARG A 974 30.25 22.32 -33.30
C ARG A 974 31.18 21.28 -33.90
N HIS A 975 30.75 20.02 -33.91
CA HIS A 975 31.53 18.92 -34.50
C HIS A 975 31.75 19.14 -36.01
N GLU A 976 30.72 19.57 -36.74
CA GLU A 976 30.82 19.82 -38.18
C GLU A 976 31.73 21.00 -38.54
N ASN A 977 31.68 22.12 -37.81
CA ASN A 977 32.55 23.27 -38.11
C ASN A 977 34.05 22.95 -37.94
N GLY A 978 34.41 21.85 -37.27
CA GLY A 978 35.79 21.37 -37.15
C GLY A 978 36.26 20.53 -38.34
N MET A 979 35.34 20.04 -39.18
CA MET A 979 35.69 19.37 -40.44
C MET A 979 35.89 20.46 -41.50
N GLN A 980 37.14 20.68 -41.94
CA GLN A 980 37.41 21.67 -42.97
C GLN A 980 36.67 21.28 -44.25
N ILE A 981 35.85 22.20 -44.76
CA ILE A 981 35.14 22.09 -46.06
C ILE A 981 36.09 21.68 -47.19
N ILE A 982 37.36 22.05 -47.09
CA ILE A 982 38.43 21.72 -48.04
C ILE A 982 38.77 20.22 -48.02
N ASP A 983 38.79 19.56 -46.85
CA ASP A 983 39.18 18.16 -46.74
C ASP A 983 38.14 17.20 -47.33
N GLU A 984 36.89 17.63 -47.43
CA GLU A 984 35.79 16.82 -47.95
C GLU A 984 35.61 17.03 -49.47
N ILE A 985 35.78 18.25 -49.96
CA ILE A 985 35.91 18.51 -51.41
C ILE A 985 37.13 17.77 -51.97
N ARG A 986 38.25 17.71 -51.21
CA ARG A 986 39.46 16.97 -51.58
C ARG A 986 39.29 15.44 -51.53
N LYS A 987 38.31 14.92 -50.76
CA LYS A 987 37.96 13.48 -50.72
C LYS A 987 36.99 13.03 -51.82
N GLU A 988 36.17 13.93 -52.37
CA GLU A 988 35.30 13.63 -53.52
C GLU A 988 36.00 13.85 -54.87
N SER A 989 37.20 14.45 -54.89
CA SER A 989 38.00 14.74 -56.09
C SER A 989 39.16 13.76 -56.34
N ILE A 990 39.25 12.68 -55.55
CA ILE A 990 40.12 11.51 -55.74
C ILE A 990 39.22 10.28 -55.73
#